data_AF-L0B169-F1
#
_entry.id   AF-L0B169-F1
#
_cell.length_a   1.000
_cell.length_b   1.000
_cell.length_c   1.000
_cell.angle_alpha   90.00
_cell.angle_beta   90.00
_cell.angle_gamma   90.00
#
_symmetry.space_group_name_H-M   'P 1'
#
loop_
_entity.id
_entity.type
_entity.pdbx_description
1 polymer ?
#
loop_
_entity_poly.entity_id
_entity_poly.type
_entity_poly.pdbx_seq_one_letter_code
_entity_poly.pdbx_strand_id
1 'polypeptide(L)'
;MSRIVIDIWKRCEGTCSCRNNDKNKVFAKAGVVDSSFGYCTHAVAGGNIIKKATWKGHKLQRIGFLHEFEDVESITTYYLTTYDGKQDRINNPLLIRTKYGNKTCWYENAGHYANKKWRRVSKTESEEFPEGDSNYSYVDKEFTDKLKNLTCILCGLHGVYLDETNGYHDTCEVCNDQIFLNFSKQQNILTRYYQHKYDGISDNSVLVHKGTKLAYRRESFIGESYYLLIQLDNNVREVSVYYWEGDSSCENPLLIEVKYDSAGTDWYENVSRDKKGERWIHEKWKPLYKGEKLPDLQKRLDSLNCIYNGTAQIRFGSTGCHDPGYATLHETTIKSSYIQVIQDPLIYTHVYEPTGEFFNKPFNVSEIYIESQKQIFPGQVIPMKGVKKLTAYVSHCDRKKPFLICVEYNGKSTEWYERTDDKTWEDYSSFGDDPPEEVTTNIKQAFTNLKLKLRVNWCLSSSTDIWLKITQSPEKGSGTLVYNSKGTSIIVTRTENNPVDGFFRNFHESTKTPFTLKPDLGSGHELRGVLKSGLTNVQSVHVYFLEGNTGRPIIIEVKRNNESDPRYYSKGNSPSDSWLYEGNKGKELLPLLDHYNCENNGAIPIDLNNPADLSNFYPYPSKRCIGNTRKVKSETIGTSLSEDSDYVVNSYSVNPLGTKISRVTYGGPNKTVFVLNEEISSMTAYTWKVKYNIPLLVEFTGKSEKLWYENLGDPQHMKWKRVPKMESDKFYEGDDPQPSLTEKLDEVNCTVNRVVQLDISQQPGKYCHKHKYKVKVSQTPKENKIDGLDGYDHTPTDKSHFHISSFKNDKIKQILLKSAGREHKGGFLKVKKVTVYFSACDDTYVPILIYIHDRNGKDRRWFRRMKANNRFWTEAEKLKNLTTEEAKTSNKLNGVIRSIGQDLNINCLQTLQKRKVIKVKRKKRAIYKGTKPDADDDDEGDEDERHTQDHILWNLFDENEKKEFLRDEEQEDKVTKGVQIEYTLLKPNSTSSTTTPTTQHSATDDKESLTEPEEEEYDDKDGGSSVGQGDGPQPASPSQQESQAAARSVDTHTDTPQGSNTDIMTPSIIASSVLTVPPAITGFTYWIYKRFAGDPWVRQI
;
A
#
# COMPACT_ATOMS: atom_id res chain seq x y z
N MET A 1 -11.99 42.31 13.66
CA MET A 1 -10.87 42.18 12.71
C MET A 1 -11.29 41.21 11.61
N SER A 2 -11.03 41.50 10.34
CA SER A 2 -11.26 40.55 9.23
C SER A 2 -10.16 39.49 9.19
N ARG A 3 -10.51 38.23 8.94
CA ARG A 3 -9.53 37.14 8.71
C ARG A 3 -8.99 37.24 7.28
N ILE A 4 -7.91 38.00 7.12
CA ILE A 4 -7.21 38.14 5.84
C ILE A 4 -6.37 36.89 5.58
N VAL A 5 -6.49 36.32 4.39
CA VAL A 5 -5.73 35.13 3.96
C VAL A 5 -5.01 35.46 2.65
N ILE A 6 -3.71 35.18 2.59
CA ILE A 6 -2.88 35.44 1.41
C ILE A 6 -2.47 34.11 0.79
N ASP A 7 -2.55 34.01 -0.53
CA ASP A 7 -1.93 32.94 -1.31
C ASP A 7 -0.72 33.51 -2.04
N ILE A 8 0.48 33.22 -1.53
CA ILE A 8 1.75 33.71 -2.08
C ILE A 8 2.11 33.07 -3.43
N TRP A 9 1.34 32.07 -3.89
CA TRP A 9 1.39 31.64 -5.28
C TRP A 9 0.92 32.75 -6.24
N LYS A 10 0.18 33.77 -5.78
CA LYS A 10 -0.31 34.86 -6.62
C LYS A 10 0.62 36.08 -6.64
N ARG A 11 1.11 36.42 -7.83
CA ARG A 11 1.83 37.67 -8.13
C ARG A 11 0.80 38.81 -8.29
N CYS A 12 0.49 39.49 -7.19
CA CYS A 12 -0.49 40.57 -7.18
C CYS A 12 0.17 41.96 -7.32
N GLU A 13 -0.42 42.84 -8.14
CA GLU A 13 0.03 44.22 -8.32
C GLU A 13 -1.12 45.20 -8.07
N GLY A 14 -0.89 46.23 -7.26
CA GLY A 14 -1.90 47.17 -6.79
C GLY A 14 -2.89 46.54 -5.81
N THR A 15 -4.00 46.01 -6.32
CA THR A 15 -5.06 45.38 -5.51
C THR A 15 -4.87 43.88 -5.44
N CYS A 16 -4.80 43.30 -4.25
CA CYS A 16 -4.63 41.86 -4.07
C CYS A 16 -5.79 41.04 -4.69
N SER A 17 -5.46 39.99 -5.45
CA SER A 17 -6.41 39.06 -6.08
C SER A 17 -6.59 37.74 -5.29
N CYS A 18 -6.05 37.66 -4.07
CA CYS A 18 -6.26 36.53 -3.17
C CYS A 18 -7.73 36.43 -2.69
N ARG A 19 -8.20 35.20 -2.53
CA ARG A 19 -9.61 34.86 -2.28
C ARG A 19 -10.11 35.40 -0.94
N ASN A 20 -11.37 35.86 -0.91
CA ASN A 20 -12.09 36.37 0.26
C ASN A 20 -11.55 37.66 0.92
N ASN A 21 -10.53 38.32 0.35
CA ASN A 21 -10.05 39.58 0.88
C ASN A 21 -10.92 40.77 0.44
N ASP A 22 -11.29 41.62 1.41
CA ASP A 22 -11.81 42.96 1.13
C ASP A 22 -10.72 43.76 0.40
N LYS A 23 -11.00 44.14 -0.85
CA LYS A 23 -10.03 44.78 -1.76
C LYS A 23 -9.44 46.08 -1.22
N ASN A 24 -10.10 46.71 -0.25
CA ASN A 24 -9.64 47.96 0.37
C ASN A 24 -8.72 47.74 1.58
N LYS A 25 -8.47 46.49 2.01
CA LYS A 25 -7.68 46.16 3.22
C LYS A 25 -6.31 45.53 2.93
N VAL A 26 -6.12 44.94 1.74
CA VAL A 26 -4.87 44.28 1.34
C VAL A 26 -4.27 44.97 0.11
N PHE A 27 -3.11 45.57 0.30
CA PHE A 27 -2.32 46.19 -0.75
C PHE A 27 -1.29 45.19 -1.24
N ALA A 28 -1.09 45.13 -2.56
CA ALA A 28 -0.10 44.28 -3.19
C ALA A 28 0.90 45.10 -4.00
N LYS A 29 2.19 44.86 -3.78
CA LYS A 29 3.28 45.51 -4.49
C LYS A 29 4.16 44.42 -5.09
N ALA A 30 3.94 44.12 -6.36
CA ALA A 30 4.92 43.40 -7.17
C ALA A 30 6.05 44.37 -7.57
N GLY A 31 7.22 43.82 -7.86
CA GLY A 31 8.34 44.59 -8.39
C GLY A 31 9.53 43.74 -8.75
N VAL A 32 10.57 44.43 -9.20
CA VAL A 32 11.86 43.87 -9.65
C VAL A 32 12.90 44.09 -8.56
N VAL A 33 13.75 43.09 -8.34
CA VAL A 33 14.89 43.12 -7.40
C VAL A 33 16.16 43.48 -8.19
N ASP A 34 16.48 42.65 -9.19
CA ASP A 34 17.51 42.87 -10.20
C ASP A 34 16.99 42.39 -11.58
N SER A 35 17.85 42.21 -12.59
CA SER A 35 17.44 41.72 -13.92
C SER A 35 16.79 40.32 -13.93
N SER A 36 17.00 39.53 -12.88
CA SER A 36 16.62 38.12 -12.81
C SER A 36 15.52 37.86 -11.78
N PHE A 37 15.52 38.59 -10.66
CA PHE A 37 14.67 38.34 -9.50
C PHE A 37 13.55 39.36 -9.34
N GLY A 38 12.42 38.89 -8.82
CA GLY A 38 11.23 39.67 -8.55
C GLY A 38 10.73 39.45 -7.13
N TYR A 39 9.90 40.38 -6.66
CA TYR A 39 9.22 40.27 -5.38
C TYR A 39 7.71 40.52 -5.52
N CYS A 40 6.95 40.05 -4.54
CA CYS A 40 5.53 40.35 -4.36
C CYS A 40 5.24 40.53 -2.87
N THR A 41 5.11 41.78 -2.43
CA THR A 41 4.70 42.13 -1.06
C THR A 41 3.18 42.20 -0.97
N HIS A 42 2.61 41.42 -0.05
CA HIS A 42 1.25 41.60 0.44
C HIS A 42 1.30 42.28 1.82
N ALA A 43 0.67 43.45 1.96
CA ALA A 43 0.65 44.22 3.19
C ALA A 43 -0.78 44.66 3.55
N VAL A 44 -1.06 44.82 4.84
CA VAL A 44 -2.39 45.20 5.34
C VAL A 44 -2.36 46.52 6.11
N ALA A 45 -3.36 47.36 5.87
CA ALA A 45 -3.43 48.70 6.47
C ALA A 45 -4.28 48.75 7.74
N GLY A 46 -4.03 49.77 8.58
CA GLY A 46 -4.93 50.16 9.67
C GLY A 46 -5.08 49.13 10.79
N GLY A 47 -3.98 48.49 11.23
CA GLY A 47 -3.98 47.54 12.34
C GLY A 47 -4.71 46.22 12.05
N ASN A 48 -4.91 45.88 10.77
CA ASN A 48 -5.26 44.52 10.36
C ASN A 48 -4.00 43.64 10.32
N ILE A 49 -4.19 42.33 10.31
CA ILE A 49 -3.11 41.32 10.22
C ILE A 49 -3.52 40.19 9.26
N ILE A 50 -2.53 39.65 8.55
CA ILE A 50 -2.66 38.48 7.68
C ILE A 50 -2.73 37.24 8.59
N LYS A 51 -3.92 36.68 8.73
CA LYS A 51 -4.19 35.57 9.66
C LYS A 51 -3.68 34.21 9.17
N LYS A 52 -3.36 34.07 7.88
CA LYS A 52 -2.78 32.85 7.30
C LYS A 52 -2.14 33.17 5.94
N ALA A 53 -0.91 32.73 5.72
CA ALA A 53 -0.35 32.59 4.37
C ALA A 53 -0.48 31.15 3.84
N THR A 54 -0.61 31.03 2.52
CA THR A 54 -0.72 29.77 1.79
C THR A 54 0.08 29.83 0.49
N TRP A 55 0.41 28.69 -0.11
CA TRP A 55 0.87 28.59 -1.50
C TRP A 55 0.02 27.53 -2.22
N LYS A 56 -0.70 27.91 -3.28
CA LYS A 56 -1.70 27.07 -3.97
C LYS A 56 -2.78 26.51 -3.01
N GLY A 57 -3.10 27.24 -1.95
CA GLY A 57 -4.01 26.79 -0.87
C GLY A 57 -3.34 26.11 0.33
N HIS A 58 -2.20 25.42 0.14
CA HIS A 58 -1.46 24.77 1.22
C HIS A 58 -1.04 25.77 2.31
N LYS A 59 -1.30 25.49 3.59
CA LYS A 59 -0.73 26.29 4.71
C LYS A 59 0.80 26.21 4.68
N LEU A 60 1.47 27.36 4.76
CA LEU A 60 2.92 27.42 4.95
C LEU A 60 3.32 27.02 6.37
N GLN A 61 4.41 26.27 6.51
CA GLN A 61 4.91 25.73 7.77
C GLN A 61 6.43 25.93 7.86
N ARG A 62 6.94 26.35 9.03
CA ARG A 62 8.39 26.33 9.30
C ARG A 62 8.83 24.89 9.57
N ILE A 63 10.09 24.56 9.32
CA ILE A 63 10.69 23.34 9.87
C ILE A 63 10.85 23.54 11.39
N GLY A 64 10.17 22.68 12.16
CA GLY A 64 10.14 22.70 13.64
C GLY A 64 8.91 23.39 14.27
N PHE A 65 8.24 24.31 13.57
CA PHE A 65 7.19 25.16 14.16
C PHE A 65 5.98 25.34 13.19
N LEU A 66 4.80 25.67 13.72
CA LEU A 66 3.52 25.61 12.99
C LEU A 66 2.87 26.96 12.63
N HIS A 67 3.39 28.11 13.07
CA HIS A 67 2.59 29.36 13.15
C HIS A 67 3.28 30.65 12.63
N GLU A 68 4.52 30.59 12.15
CA GLU A 68 5.31 31.77 11.70
C GLU A 68 4.71 32.58 10.53
N PHE A 69 3.74 32.00 9.82
CA PHE A 69 3.05 32.61 8.69
C PHE A 69 1.60 32.99 9.02
N GLU A 70 1.32 33.23 10.31
CA GLU A 70 0.07 33.71 10.85
C GLU A 70 0.31 35.03 11.63
N ASP A 71 -0.70 35.88 11.71
CA ASP A 71 -0.72 37.17 12.43
C ASP A 71 0.27 38.27 11.96
N VAL A 72 0.81 38.17 10.73
CA VAL A 72 1.83 39.12 10.19
C VAL A 72 1.21 40.37 9.54
N GLU A 73 1.93 41.50 9.55
CA GLU A 73 1.51 42.79 8.94
C GLU A 73 1.84 42.88 7.45
N SER A 74 2.99 42.33 7.04
CA SER A 74 3.32 42.11 5.63
C SER A 74 4.03 40.77 5.43
N ILE A 75 3.86 40.22 4.23
CA ILE A 75 4.58 39.05 3.72
C ILE A 75 5.08 39.37 2.31
N THR A 76 6.39 39.25 2.10
CA THR A 76 7.02 39.45 0.79
C THR A 76 7.63 38.15 0.32
N THR A 77 7.23 37.70 -0.86
CA THR A 77 7.76 36.49 -1.51
C THR A 77 8.65 36.89 -2.67
N TYR A 78 9.85 36.30 -2.73
CA TYR A 78 10.85 36.51 -3.77
C TYR A 78 10.93 35.30 -4.69
N TYR A 79 11.17 35.53 -5.99
CA TYR A 79 11.10 34.50 -7.04
C TYR A 79 11.97 34.86 -8.25
N LEU A 80 12.32 33.86 -9.05
CA LEU A 80 13.04 34.05 -10.31
C LEU A 80 12.04 34.43 -11.42
N THR A 81 12.22 35.60 -12.04
CA THR A 81 11.29 36.14 -13.04
C THR A 81 11.35 35.44 -14.39
N THR A 82 12.49 34.86 -14.75
CA THR A 82 12.71 34.17 -16.03
C THR A 82 11.93 32.86 -16.12
N TYR A 83 11.94 32.04 -15.06
CA TYR A 83 11.25 30.75 -15.02
C TYR A 83 9.77 30.84 -14.61
N ASP A 84 9.39 31.77 -13.72
CA ASP A 84 7.97 31.96 -13.37
C ASP A 84 7.19 32.73 -14.46
N GLY A 85 7.92 33.38 -15.40
CA GLY A 85 7.38 33.94 -16.63
C GLY A 85 6.52 35.20 -16.45
N LYS A 86 5.69 35.49 -17.46
CA LYS A 86 4.80 36.67 -17.49
C LYS A 86 3.45 36.44 -16.78
N GLN A 87 3.31 35.37 -16.00
CA GLN A 87 2.04 35.00 -15.36
C GLN A 87 1.77 35.79 -14.06
N ASP A 88 0.50 35.80 -13.62
CA ASP A 88 0.05 36.34 -12.32
C ASP A 88 0.40 35.41 -11.14
N ARG A 89 1.46 34.61 -11.28
CA ARG A 89 1.78 33.42 -10.47
C ARG A 89 3.25 33.37 -10.09
N ILE A 90 3.54 32.69 -8.98
CA ILE A 90 4.88 32.44 -8.43
C ILE A 90 5.04 30.93 -8.25
N ASN A 91 5.66 30.27 -9.22
CA ASN A 91 5.79 28.82 -9.25
C ASN A 91 6.94 28.35 -8.36
N ASN A 92 8.05 29.10 -8.30
CA ASN A 92 9.24 28.76 -7.53
C ASN A 92 9.59 29.86 -6.52
N PRO A 93 8.84 29.98 -5.40
CA PRO A 93 9.15 30.95 -4.35
C PRO A 93 10.45 30.55 -3.63
N LEU A 94 11.39 31.49 -3.53
CA LEU A 94 12.76 31.28 -3.05
C LEU A 94 12.89 31.68 -1.57
N LEU A 95 12.59 32.96 -1.28
CA LEU A 95 12.59 33.56 0.06
C LEU A 95 11.21 34.11 0.40
N ILE A 96 10.90 34.12 1.70
CA ILE A 96 9.81 34.88 2.32
C ILE A 96 10.39 35.78 3.41
N ARG A 97 10.03 37.07 3.35
CA ARG A 97 10.13 37.99 4.49
C ARG A 97 8.76 38.14 5.14
N THR A 98 8.63 37.95 6.44
CA THR A 98 7.46 38.38 7.22
C THR A 98 7.80 39.54 8.13
N LYS A 99 6.78 40.35 8.46
CA LYS A 99 6.91 41.52 9.33
C LYS A 99 5.83 41.55 10.39
N TYR A 100 6.21 41.85 11.63
CA TYR A 100 5.34 41.98 12.79
C TYR A 100 5.79 43.19 13.62
N GLY A 101 5.10 44.31 13.47
CA GLY A 101 5.55 45.62 13.92
C GLY A 101 6.96 45.94 13.42
N ASN A 102 7.88 46.14 14.36
CA ASN A 102 9.29 46.42 14.08
C ASN A 102 10.15 45.15 13.91
N LYS A 103 9.60 43.93 14.07
CA LYS A 103 10.36 42.68 13.87
C LYS A 103 10.17 42.18 12.44
N THR A 104 11.29 42.01 11.74
CA THR A 104 11.38 41.30 10.46
C THR A 104 11.88 39.88 10.71
N CYS A 105 11.30 38.90 10.02
CA CYS A 105 11.75 37.51 10.01
C CYS A 105 11.94 37.04 8.56
N TRP A 106 12.97 36.22 8.33
CA TRP A 106 13.32 35.71 7.01
C TRP A 106 13.26 34.17 6.97
N TYR A 107 12.78 33.64 5.85
CA TYR A 107 12.61 32.22 5.62
C TYR A 107 12.97 31.86 4.18
N GLU A 108 13.54 30.67 3.99
CA GLU A 108 13.89 30.11 2.70
C GLU A 108 13.14 28.81 2.43
N ASN A 109 12.83 28.54 1.17
CA ASN A 109 12.11 27.34 0.77
C ASN A 109 13.02 26.11 0.94
N ALA A 110 12.58 25.13 1.73
CA ALA A 110 13.38 23.95 2.04
C ALA A 110 13.31 22.85 0.95
N GLY A 111 12.87 23.17 -0.27
CA GLY A 111 12.78 22.22 -1.38
C GLY A 111 11.72 21.14 -1.20
N HIS A 112 10.71 21.37 -0.36
CA HIS A 112 9.57 20.46 -0.27
C HIS A 112 8.75 20.56 -1.56
N TYR A 113 8.42 19.43 -2.19
CA TYR A 113 7.80 19.34 -3.53
C TYR A 113 6.58 20.27 -3.79
N ALA A 114 5.82 20.62 -2.74
CA ALA A 114 4.71 21.56 -2.80
C ALA A 114 4.96 22.89 -2.04
N ASN A 115 6.21 23.39 -2.03
CA ASN A 115 6.68 24.70 -1.57
C ASN A 115 6.14 25.22 -0.21
N LYS A 116 5.73 24.32 0.69
CA LYS A 116 5.06 24.63 1.96
C LYS A 116 5.93 24.48 3.22
N LYS A 117 7.15 23.93 3.11
CA LYS A 117 8.10 23.80 4.23
C LYS A 117 9.23 24.81 4.06
N TRP A 118 9.49 25.58 5.11
CA TRP A 118 10.41 26.72 5.09
C TRP A 118 11.42 26.62 6.23
N ARG A 119 12.72 26.79 5.94
CA ARG A 119 13.77 26.97 6.97
C ARG A 119 13.81 28.46 7.34
N ARG A 120 14.03 28.78 8.61
CA ARG A 120 14.25 30.17 9.04
C ARG A 120 15.71 30.52 8.75
N VAL A 121 15.94 31.65 8.09
CA VAL A 121 17.27 32.23 7.88
C VAL A 121 17.80 32.69 9.24
N SER A 122 19.09 32.47 9.53
CA SER A 122 19.65 32.88 10.83
C SER A 122 19.62 34.41 10.97
N LYS A 123 19.62 34.95 12.20
CA LYS A 123 19.61 36.43 12.33
C LYS A 123 20.81 37.03 11.61
N THR A 124 22.02 36.55 11.92
CA THR A 124 23.30 37.02 11.38
C THR A 124 23.31 37.08 9.85
N GLU A 125 22.89 35.99 9.20
CA GLU A 125 22.78 35.87 7.73
C GLU A 125 21.75 36.84 7.12
N SER A 126 20.77 37.29 7.91
CA SER A 126 19.74 38.24 7.47
C SER A 126 20.03 39.70 7.84
N GLU A 127 21.16 40.02 8.47
CA GLU A 127 21.49 41.40 8.88
C GLU A 127 21.76 42.32 7.67
N GLU A 128 22.17 41.76 6.52
CA GLU A 128 22.32 42.50 5.25
C GLU A 128 21.08 42.44 4.35
N PHE A 129 19.99 41.79 4.79
CA PHE A 129 18.80 41.60 3.96
C PHE A 129 17.82 42.80 4.09
N PRO A 130 17.11 43.22 3.02
CA PRO A 130 16.30 44.44 3.05
C PRO A 130 15.18 44.44 4.13
N GLU A 131 15.34 45.23 5.19
CA GLU A 131 14.32 45.35 6.26
C GLU A 131 13.05 46.09 5.82
N GLY A 132 13.16 47.06 4.92
CA GLY A 132 12.10 47.99 4.55
C GLY A 132 11.17 47.50 3.42
N ASP A 133 9.91 47.94 3.43
CA ASP A 133 8.94 47.71 2.33
C ASP A 133 9.11 48.70 1.15
N SER A 134 10.04 49.66 1.29
CA SER A 134 10.38 50.69 0.30
C SER A 134 11.58 50.33 -0.57
N ASN A 135 12.61 49.69 0.00
CA ASN A 135 13.95 49.60 -0.60
C ASN A 135 14.29 48.20 -1.13
N TYR A 136 13.59 47.76 -2.18
CA TYR A 136 13.85 46.48 -2.87
C TYR A 136 14.70 46.61 -4.13
N SER A 137 15.10 47.82 -4.51
CA SER A 137 15.85 48.14 -5.73
C SER A 137 17.29 48.63 -5.46
N TYR A 138 17.64 48.84 -4.19
CA TYR A 138 19.02 48.91 -3.72
C TYR A 138 19.23 47.62 -2.93
N VAL A 139 19.83 46.65 -3.58
CA VAL A 139 19.90 45.25 -3.15
C VAL A 139 21.35 44.92 -2.88
N ASP A 140 21.65 44.37 -1.70
CA ASP A 140 23.02 43.98 -1.42
C ASP A 140 23.43 42.74 -2.21
N LYS A 141 24.75 42.59 -2.40
CA LYS A 141 25.34 41.46 -3.10
C LYS A 141 24.99 40.16 -2.39
N GLU A 142 25.09 40.12 -1.05
CA GLU A 142 24.80 38.91 -0.28
C GLU A 142 23.35 38.45 -0.42
N PHE A 143 22.37 39.36 -0.39
CA PHE A 143 20.96 39.02 -0.62
C PHE A 143 20.72 38.51 -2.05
N THR A 144 21.39 39.10 -3.04
CA THR A 144 21.28 38.70 -4.45
C THR A 144 21.90 37.32 -4.66
N ASP A 145 23.08 37.06 -4.07
CA ASP A 145 23.76 35.77 -4.16
C ASP A 145 23.01 34.68 -3.36
N LYS A 146 22.34 35.03 -2.25
CA LYS A 146 21.40 34.12 -1.56
C LYS A 146 20.23 33.71 -2.46
N LEU A 147 19.64 34.64 -3.22
CA LEU A 147 18.57 34.34 -4.18
C LEU A 147 19.06 33.44 -5.33
N LYS A 148 20.28 33.66 -5.83
CA LYS A 148 20.92 32.77 -6.83
C LYS A 148 21.11 31.36 -6.27
N ASN A 149 21.74 31.23 -5.11
CA ASN A 149 22.01 29.93 -4.47
C ASN A 149 20.74 29.12 -4.24
N LEU A 150 19.69 29.75 -3.71
CA LEU A 150 18.38 29.11 -3.56
C LEU A 150 17.74 28.74 -4.90
N THR A 151 17.94 29.54 -5.94
CA THR A 151 17.47 29.23 -7.29
C THR A 151 18.19 28.00 -7.87
N CYS A 152 19.51 27.92 -7.73
CA CYS A 152 20.30 26.78 -8.18
C CYS A 152 19.81 25.47 -7.55
N ILE A 153 19.57 25.48 -6.22
CA ILE A 153 18.98 24.37 -5.46
C ILE A 153 17.56 24.03 -5.93
N LEU A 154 16.67 25.03 -5.94
CA LEU A 154 15.22 24.80 -6.06
C LEU A 154 14.79 24.51 -7.50
N CYS A 155 15.47 25.12 -8.48
CA CYS A 155 15.28 24.80 -9.89
C CYS A 155 16.02 23.50 -10.26
N GLY A 156 17.20 23.24 -9.68
CA GLY A 156 18.05 22.09 -9.99
C GLY A 156 19.13 22.40 -11.03
N LEU A 157 19.59 23.66 -11.08
CA LEU A 157 20.64 24.10 -12.01
C LEU A 157 22.00 23.52 -11.62
N HIS A 158 22.28 23.45 -10.30
CA HIS A 158 23.40 22.65 -9.76
C HIS A 158 22.92 21.20 -9.54
N GLY A 159 22.21 20.63 -10.50
CA GLY A 159 21.76 19.26 -10.46
C GLY A 159 22.93 18.31 -10.65
N VAL A 160 23.09 17.31 -9.77
CA VAL A 160 23.99 16.17 -9.94
C VAL A 160 23.16 15.03 -10.54
N TYR A 161 23.33 14.79 -11.83
CA TYR A 161 22.51 13.86 -12.62
C TYR A 161 23.02 12.42 -12.49
N LEU A 162 22.39 11.66 -11.59
CA LEU A 162 22.80 10.30 -11.21
C LEU A 162 22.68 9.24 -12.32
N ASP A 163 21.95 9.54 -13.38
CA ASP A 163 21.75 8.67 -14.54
C ASP A 163 22.58 9.10 -15.77
N GLU A 164 23.35 10.18 -15.68
CA GLU A 164 24.31 10.59 -16.71
C GLU A 164 25.61 9.78 -16.58
N THR A 165 26.19 9.40 -17.73
CA THR A 165 27.38 8.53 -17.83
C THR A 165 28.62 9.26 -18.36
N ASN A 166 28.50 10.53 -18.70
CA ASN A 166 29.57 11.37 -19.18
C ASN A 166 29.66 12.60 -18.27
N GLY A 167 30.77 12.75 -17.54
CA GLY A 167 30.99 13.91 -16.68
C GLY A 167 30.91 15.21 -17.49
N TYR A 168 30.19 16.20 -16.99
CA TYR A 168 29.84 17.42 -17.73
C TYR A 168 30.46 18.67 -17.10
N HIS A 169 30.68 19.65 -17.96
CA HIS A 169 31.13 20.99 -17.61
C HIS A 169 30.12 22.00 -18.15
N ASP A 170 29.40 22.68 -17.25
CA ASP A 170 28.35 23.65 -17.60
C ASP A 170 28.53 24.97 -16.83
N THR A 171 27.96 26.06 -17.35
CA THR A 171 27.91 27.35 -16.67
C THR A 171 26.49 27.60 -16.18
N CYS A 172 26.30 27.67 -14.87
CA CYS A 172 24.98 27.95 -14.32
C CYS A 172 24.52 29.38 -14.71
N GLU A 173 23.49 29.49 -15.55
CA GLU A 173 23.00 30.78 -16.09
C GLU A 173 22.49 31.79 -15.04
N VAL A 174 22.32 31.38 -13.77
CA VAL A 174 21.83 32.25 -12.68
C VAL A 174 22.97 32.83 -11.82
N CYS A 175 24.00 32.06 -11.50
CA CYS A 175 25.17 32.54 -10.73
C CYS A 175 26.42 32.80 -11.57
N ASN A 176 26.53 32.16 -12.73
CA ASN A 176 27.72 32.06 -13.61
C ASN A 176 28.84 31.15 -13.07
N ASP A 177 28.57 30.39 -12.01
CA ASP A 177 29.50 29.37 -11.50
C ASP A 177 29.72 28.28 -12.56
N GLN A 178 30.97 27.80 -12.65
CA GLN A 178 31.32 26.64 -13.48
C GLN A 178 31.03 25.37 -12.69
N ILE A 179 30.07 24.58 -13.15
CA ILE A 179 29.76 23.25 -12.62
C ILE A 179 30.63 22.25 -13.37
N PHE A 180 31.61 21.65 -12.69
CA PHE A 180 32.51 20.66 -13.28
C PHE A 180 32.38 19.32 -12.55
N LEU A 181 31.48 18.46 -13.05
CA LEU A 181 31.21 17.17 -12.43
C LEU A 181 32.00 16.06 -13.15
N ASN A 182 33.03 15.53 -12.47
CA ASN A 182 33.71 14.33 -12.94
C ASN A 182 32.81 13.11 -12.76
N PHE A 183 32.90 12.17 -13.71
CA PHE A 183 32.24 10.87 -13.63
C PHE A 183 33.27 9.74 -13.61
N SER A 184 33.06 8.73 -12.78
CA SER A 184 33.70 7.42 -12.99
C SER A 184 32.76 6.25 -12.71
N LYS A 185 32.75 5.28 -13.64
CA LYS A 185 32.01 4.02 -13.48
C LYS A 185 32.92 2.97 -12.88
N GLN A 186 32.74 2.68 -11.58
CA GLN A 186 33.44 1.58 -10.93
C GLN A 186 32.63 0.29 -11.08
N GLN A 187 33.13 -0.62 -11.91
CA GLN A 187 32.64 -1.99 -12.04
C GLN A 187 33.20 -2.88 -10.92
N ASN A 188 32.58 -4.04 -10.68
CA ASN A 188 33.12 -5.12 -9.84
C ASN A 188 33.38 -4.80 -8.35
N ILE A 189 32.89 -3.67 -7.81
CA ILE A 189 32.91 -3.40 -6.35
C ILE A 189 32.15 -4.47 -5.57
N LEU A 190 31.02 -4.90 -6.13
CA LEU A 190 30.20 -6.01 -5.67
C LEU A 190 29.69 -6.79 -6.87
N THR A 191 29.58 -8.10 -6.74
CA THR A 191 29.17 -8.98 -7.84
C THR A 191 27.79 -8.59 -8.36
N ARG A 192 27.70 -8.26 -9.66
CA ARG A 192 26.51 -7.80 -10.41
C ARG A 192 26.10 -6.33 -10.22
N TYR A 193 26.89 -5.51 -9.52
CA TYR A 193 26.59 -4.09 -9.29
C TYR A 193 27.74 -3.21 -9.77
N TYR A 194 27.38 -2.08 -10.39
CA TYR A 194 28.31 -0.99 -10.67
C TYR A 194 27.93 0.24 -9.86
N GLN A 195 28.95 1.01 -9.48
CA GLN A 195 28.80 2.30 -8.83
C GLN A 195 29.10 3.38 -9.86
N HIS A 196 28.16 4.31 -10.05
CA HIS A 196 28.47 5.58 -10.69
C HIS A 196 28.93 6.55 -9.61
N LYS A 197 30.13 7.09 -9.78
CA LYS A 197 30.74 8.08 -8.90
C LYS A 197 30.76 9.44 -9.54
N TYR A 198 30.51 10.44 -8.70
CA TYR A 198 30.49 11.85 -9.06
C TYR A 198 31.33 12.64 -8.06
N ASP A 199 32.31 13.40 -8.56
CA ASP A 199 33.15 14.32 -7.79
C ASP A 199 33.30 15.67 -8.53
N GLY A 200 33.94 16.67 -7.93
CA GLY A 200 33.88 18.06 -8.41
C GLY A 200 32.55 18.76 -8.09
N ILE A 201 31.79 18.23 -7.13
CA ILE A 201 30.48 18.72 -6.70
C ILE A 201 30.61 20.15 -6.16
N SER A 202 29.93 21.09 -6.80
CA SER A 202 29.86 22.48 -6.37
C SER A 202 28.91 22.68 -5.19
N ASP A 203 29.13 23.74 -4.41
CA ASP A 203 28.15 24.29 -3.45
C ASP A 203 26.75 24.39 -4.07
N ASN A 204 25.72 24.30 -3.21
CA ASN A 204 24.30 24.41 -3.59
C ASN A 204 23.79 23.30 -4.53
N SER A 205 24.54 22.20 -4.67
CA SER A 205 24.13 21.08 -5.53
C SER A 205 22.95 20.28 -4.97
N VAL A 206 22.17 19.65 -5.87
CA VAL A 206 21.03 18.77 -5.53
C VAL A 206 21.05 17.49 -6.36
N LEU A 207 20.65 16.36 -5.79
CA LEU A 207 20.59 15.10 -6.56
C LEU A 207 19.40 15.08 -7.52
N VAL A 208 19.65 14.66 -8.76
CA VAL A 208 18.66 14.56 -9.84
C VAL A 208 18.79 13.20 -10.53
N HIS A 209 17.67 12.65 -11.01
CA HIS A 209 17.66 11.40 -11.79
C HIS A 209 16.54 11.46 -12.85
N LYS A 210 16.87 11.28 -14.13
CA LYS A 210 15.94 11.40 -15.29
C LYS A 210 15.12 12.69 -15.19
N GLY A 211 15.78 13.82 -14.92
CA GLY A 211 15.17 15.14 -14.69
C GLY A 211 14.38 15.32 -13.38
N THR A 212 14.21 14.27 -12.57
CA THR A 212 13.47 14.31 -11.30
C THR A 212 14.42 14.62 -10.13
N LYS A 213 14.19 15.74 -9.43
CA LYS A 213 14.91 16.11 -8.20
C LYS A 213 14.58 15.12 -7.06
N LEU A 214 15.60 14.58 -6.41
CA LEU A 214 15.46 13.52 -5.41
C LEU A 214 15.20 14.09 -4.02
N ALA A 215 14.23 13.50 -3.30
CA ALA A 215 13.84 13.97 -1.98
C ALA A 215 13.83 12.84 -0.93
N TYR A 216 14.38 13.11 0.26
CA TYR A 216 14.43 12.17 1.37
C TYR A 216 13.30 12.41 2.39
N ARG A 217 12.78 11.32 2.97
CA ARG A 217 11.79 11.35 4.07
C ARG A 217 12.46 11.89 5.33
N ARG A 218 11.97 13.02 5.84
CA ARG A 218 12.23 13.53 7.19
C ARG A 218 10.97 13.42 8.02
N GLU A 219 11.12 13.02 9.28
CA GLU A 219 10.01 12.96 10.24
C GLU A 219 10.00 14.24 11.07
N SER A 220 8.81 14.78 11.35
CA SER A 220 8.64 15.88 12.29
C SER A 220 8.45 15.35 13.70
N PHE A 221 8.73 16.18 14.70
CA PHE A 221 8.41 15.91 16.11
C PHE A 221 6.91 15.59 16.34
N ILE A 222 6.04 16.08 15.46
CA ILE A 222 4.57 15.89 15.50
C ILE A 222 4.16 14.55 14.84
N GLY A 223 5.10 13.75 14.36
CA GLY A 223 4.85 12.46 13.70
C GLY A 223 4.42 12.56 12.23
N GLU A 224 4.16 13.75 11.70
CA GLU A 224 4.02 13.94 10.25
C GLU A 224 5.37 13.71 9.57
N SER A 225 5.40 12.85 8.54
CA SER A 225 6.56 12.72 7.66
C SER A 225 6.38 13.55 6.39
N TYR A 226 7.48 14.15 5.94
CA TYR A 226 7.52 15.04 4.77
C TYR A 226 8.82 14.79 3.99
N TYR A 227 8.90 15.32 2.78
CA TYR A 227 10.05 15.14 1.90
C TYR A 227 10.76 16.48 1.67
N LEU A 228 12.09 16.45 1.73
CA LEU A 228 13.01 17.56 1.43
C LEU A 228 14.01 17.11 0.37
N LEU A 229 14.50 18.01 -0.49
CA LEU A 229 15.53 17.66 -1.47
C LEU A 229 16.79 17.10 -0.78
N ILE A 230 17.47 16.16 -1.44
CA ILE A 230 18.85 15.79 -1.08
C ILE A 230 19.76 16.89 -1.62
N GLN A 231 19.92 17.94 -0.81
CA GLN A 231 20.92 19.00 -0.97
C GLN A 231 22.30 18.46 -0.60
N LEU A 232 23.33 18.90 -1.32
CA LEU A 232 24.72 18.60 -1.04
C LEU A 232 25.38 19.86 -0.47
N ASP A 233 25.95 19.71 0.72
CA ASP A 233 26.73 20.76 1.37
C ASP A 233 28.12 20.87 0.73
N ASN A 234 28.80 22.00 0.93
CA ASN A 234 30.10 22.32 0.30
C ASN A 234 31.30 21.47 0.75
N ASN A 235 31.06 20.52 1.66
CA ASN A 235 32.03 19.54 2.14
C ASN A 235 31.73 18.11 1.60
N VAL A 236 30.87 17.97 0.58
CA VAL A 236 30.60 16.71 -0.10
C VAL A 236 31.67 16.44 -1.15
N ARG A 237 32.53 15.45 -0.89
CA ARG A 237 33.67 15.09 -1.74
C ARG A 237 33.31 14.14 -2.89
N GLU A 238 32.43 13.18 -2.62
CA GLU A 238 32.05 12.13 -3.57
C GLU A 238 30.59 11.73 -3.34
N VAL A 239 29.77 11.81 -4.39
CA VAL A 239 28.46 11.14 -4.44
C VAL A 239 28.60 9.86 -5.22
N SER A 240 27.96 8.80 -4.75
CA SER A 240 27.95 7.50 -5.39
C SER A 240 26.54 6.93 -5.42
N VAL A 241 26.15 6.35 -6.56
CA VAL A 241 24.87 5.66 -6.74
C VAL A 241 25.11 4.25 -7.26
N TYR A 242 24.34 3.30 -6.72
CA TYR A 242 24.47 1.88 -7.04
C TYR A 242 23.34 1.44 -7.97
N TYR A 243 23.73 0.87 -9.11
CA TYR A 243 22.83 0.28 -10.10
C TYR A 243 23.13 -1.20 -10.30
N TRP A 244 22.12 -1.93 -10.75
CA TRP A 244 22.25 -3.31 -11.18
C TRP A 244 22.86 -3.39 -12.58
N GLU A 245 23.79 -4.32 -12.80
CA GLU A 245 24.41 -4.60 -14.10
C GLU A 245 23.39 -4.93 -15.21
N GLY A 246 22.24 -5.51 -14.84
CA GLY A 246 21.12 -5.74 -15.78
C GLY A 246 20.32 -4.49 -16.16
N ASP A 247 20.48 -3.38 -15.44
CA ASP A 247 19.86 -2.08 -15.73
C ASP A 247 20.89 -1.12 -16.35
N SER A 248 21.38 -1.47 -17.54
CA SER A 248 22.35 -0.68 -18.32
C SER A 248 21.88 0.74 -18.65
N SER A 249 20.57 0.97 -18.59
CA SER A 249 19.85 2.22 -18.84
C SER A 249 19.79 3.18 -17.65
N CYS A 250 20.23 2.73 -16.46
CA CYS A 250 20.12 3.48 -15.20
C CYS A 250 18.67 3.94 -14.96
N GLU A 251 17.72 3.00 -15.05
CA GLU A 251 16.30 3.24 -14.80
C GLU A 251 15.98 3.24 -13.30
N ASN A 252 16.68 2.39 -12.53
CA ASN A 252 16.33 1.94 -11.19
C ASN A 252 17.52 2.05 -10.21
N PRO A 253 17.80 3.26 -9.68
CA PRO A 253 18.86 3.51 -8.71
C PRO A 253 18.47 2.86 -7.38
N LEU A 254 19.34 2.01 -6.85
CA LEU A 254 19.00 1.20 -5.67
C LEU A 254 19.30 1.96 -4.37
N LEU A 255 20.48 2.57 -4.30
CA LEU A 255 21.07 3.12 -3.09
C LEU A 255 21.98 4.30 -3.46
N ILE A 256 22.00 5.34 -2.64
CA ILE A 256 22.91 6.49 -2.76
C ILE A 256 23.78 6.57 -1.52
N GLU A 257 25.04 6.91 -1.73
CA GLU A 257 26.10 7.11 -0.74
C GLU A 257 26.69 8.51 -0.95
N VAL A 258 26.65 9.36 0.07
CA VAL A 258 27.18 10.74 0.05
C VAL A 258 28.36 10.81 1.01
N LYS A 259 29.58 10.95 0.50
CA LYS A 259 30.81 11.06 1.30
C LYS A 259 31.23 12.50 1.49
N TYR A 260 31.64 12.82 2.71
CA TYR A 260 32.11 14.15 3.06
C TYR A 260 33.66 14.20 3.12
N ASP A 261 34.22 15.41 3.23
CA ASP A 261 35.65 15.62 3.50
C ASP A 261 36.02 15.27 4.94
N SER A 262 35.12 15.56 5.89
CA SER A 262 35.12 14.86 7.17
C SER A 262 34.74 13.39 6.92
N ALA A 263 35.26 12.45 7.71
CA ALA A 263 35.10 11.00 7.48
C ALA A 263 33.67 10.44 7.67
N GLY A 264 32.64 11.29 7.61
CA GLY A 264 31.24 10.89 7.57
C GLY A 264 30.84 10.34 6.20
N THR A 265 29.77 9.54 6.18
CA THR A 265 29.10 9.12 4.95
C THR A 265 27.61 8.93 5.25
N ASP A 266 26.76 9.57 4.46
CA ASP A 266 25.30 9.49 4.58
C ASP A 266 24.75 8.54 3.52
N TRP A 267 23.90 7.60 3.94
CA TRP A 267 23.32 6.58 3.08
C TRP A 267 21.82 6.78 2.89
N TYR A 268 21.34 6.77 1.65
CA TYR A 268 19.94 6.93 1.28
C TYR A 268 19.41 5.72 0.52
N GLU A 269 18.36 5.09 1.07
CA GLU A 269 17.62 3.97 0.47
C GLU A 269 16.50 4.47 -0.41
N ASN A 270 16.37 3.92 -1.62
CA ASN A 270 15.21 4.17 -2.45
C ASN A 270 13.97 3.54 -1.79
N VAL A 271 12.94 4.34 -1.54
CA VAL A 271 11.64 3.92 -0.96
C VAL A 271 10.45 4.36 -1.82
N SER A 272 10.71 4.46 -3.13
CA SER A 272 9.73 4.86 -4.12
C SER A 272 8.66 3.79 -4.32
N ARG A 273 7.56 4.17 -4.99
CA ARG A 273 6.38 3.30 -5.15
C ARG A 273 5.88 3.32 -6.58
N ASP A 274 5.53 2.15 -7.09
CA ASP A 274 4.81 1.98 -8.35
C ASP A 274 3.54 2.87 -8.35
N LYS A 275 3.40 3.70 -9.39
CA LYS A 275 2.22 4.55 -9.61
C LYS A 275 1.14 3.85 -10.45
N LYS A 276 0.69 2.66 -10.02
CA LYS A 276 -0.46 1.87 -10.54
C LYS A 276 -0.18 0.93 -11.74
N GLY A 277 1.03 0.37 -11.84
CA GLY A 277 1.53 -0.35 -13.01
C GLY A 277 2.22 0.56 -14.03
N GLU A 278 2.60 1.77 -13.61
CA GLU A 278 3.40 2.72 -14.39
C GLU A 278 4.90 2.50 -14.07
N ARG A 279 5.80 3.13 -14.83
CA ARG A 279 7.24 3.13 -14.55
C ARG A 279 7.50 3.64 -13.12
N TRP A 280 8.47 3.05 -12.40
CA TRP A 280 8.90 3.56 -11.10
C TRP A 280 9.38 5.01 -11.23
N ILE A 281 8.91 5.89 -10.34
CA ILE A 281 9.37 7.28 -10.26
C ILE A 281 10.15 7.42 -8.96
N HIS A 282 11.48 7.49 -9.09
CA HIS A 282 12.45 7.38 -7.99
C HIS A 282 12.60 8.65 -7.15
N GLU A 283 11.51 9.41 -6.99
CA GLU A 283 11.47 10.72 -6.33
C GLU A 283 11.67 10.63 -4.80
N LYS A 284 11.61 9.44 -4.19
CA LYS A 284 11.46 9.24 -2.74
C LYS A 284 12.51 8.31 -2.12
N TRP A 285 13.27 8.89 -1.19
CA TRP A 285 14.39 8.28 -0.51
C TRP A 285 14.20 8.28 1.01
N LYS A 286 14.98 7.46 1.71
CA LYS A 286 14.96 7.33 3.16
C LYS A 286 16.40 7.34 3.68
N PRO A 287 16.77 8.25 4.61
CA PRO A 287 18.08 8.20 5.24
C PRO A 287 18.19 6.93 6.09
N LEU A 288 19.34 6.26 6.00
CA LEU A 288 19.59 4.97 6.66
C LEU A 288 20.49 5.08 7.89
N TYR A 289 21.64 5.73 7.69
CA TYR A 289 22.79 5.62 8.56
C TYR A 289 23.76 6.77 8.26
N LYS A 290 24.48 7.22 9.30
CA LYS A 290 25.61 8.13 9.21
C LYS A 290 26.86 7.40 9.70
N GLY A 291 27.82 7.16 8.80
CA GLY A 291 29.09 6.49 9.12
C GLY A 291 29.71 5.76 7.92
N GLU A 292 31.01 5.51 8.00
CA GLU A 292 31.88 5.09 6.87
C GLU A 292 31.39 3.88 6.06
N LYS A 293 30.69 2.92 6.68
CA LYS A 293 30.36 1.63 6.06
C LYS A 293 28.95 1.18 6.43
N LEU A 294 28.12 0.93 5.42
CA LEU A 294 26.82 0.30 5.59
C LEU A 294 26.97 -1.23 5.74
N PRO A 295 26.53 -1.84 6.86
CA PRO A 295 26.57 -3.30 7.02
C PRO A 295 25.72 -4.01 5.96
N ASP A 296 26.19 -5.18 5.51
CA ASP A 296 25.50 -6.07 4.56
C ASP A 296 25.05 -5.38 3.25
N LEU A 297 25.83 -4.39 2.76
CA LEU A 297 25.57 -3.63 1.51
C LEU A 297 25.11 -4.53 0.34
N GLN A 298 25.80 -5.64 0.10
CA GLN A 298 25.43 -6.65 -0.90
C GLN A 298 23.98 -7.14 -0.76
N LYS A 299 23.58 -7.59 0.44
CA LYS A 299 22.23 -8.13 0.70
C LYS A 299 21.17 -7.05 0.56
N ARG A 300 21.49 -5.81 0.93
CA ARG A 300 20.59 -4.67 0.79
C ARG A 300 20.38 -4.31 -0.67
N LEU A 301 21.45 -4.25 -1.47
CA LEU A 301 21.35 -4.07 -2.93
C LEU A 301 20.55 -5.21 -3.57
N ASP A 302 20.79 -6.48 -3.19
CA ASP A 302 20.02 -7.63 -3.68
C ASP A 302 18.52 -7.53 -3.37
N SER A 303 18.17 -7.02 -2.18
CA SER A 303 16.77 -6.80 -1.79
C SER A 303 16.12 -5.65 -2.57
N LEU A 304 16.83 -4.53 -2.75
CA LEU A 304 16.35 -3.37 -3.51
C LEU A 304 16.25 -3.69 -5.01
N ASN A 305 17.18 -4.49 -5.55
CA ASN A 305 17.16 -5.00 -6.91
C ASN A 305 15.94 -5.94 -7.14
N CYS A 306 15.61 -6.76 -6.14
CA CYS A 306 14.39 -7.57 -6.15
C CYS A 306 13.11 -6.73 -6.18
N ILE A 307 13.06 -5.61 -5.44
CA ILE A 307 11.93 -4.68 -5.45
C ILE A 307 11.80 -3.95 -6.79
N TYR A 308 12.85 -3.26 -7.25
CA TYR A 308 12.74 -2.30 -8.35
C TYR A 308 12.92 -2.92 -9.73
N ASN A 309 13.81 -3.91 -9.88
CA ASN A 309 14.06 -4.61 -11.14
C ASN A 309 13.37 -6.00 -11.22
N GLY A 310 12.63 -6.44 -10.20
CA GLY A 310 12.01 -7.77 -10.19
C GLY A 310 13.04 -8.92 -10.16
N THR A 311 14.22 -8.66 -9.61
CA THR A 311 15.41 -9.53 -9.74
C THR A 311 15.55 -10.55 -8.62
N ALA A 312 15.65 -11.83 -8.96
CA ALA A 312 15.84 -12.94 -8.04
C ALA A 312 17.28 -13.52 -8.05
N GLN A 313 17.59 -14.26 -6.98
CA GLN A 313 18.70 -15.21 -6.86
C GLN A 313 18.11 -16.63 -6.75
N ILE A 314 18.34 -17.49 -7.72
CA ILE A 314 17.82 -18.86 -7.71
C ILE A 314 18.74 -19.75 -6.87
N ARG A 315 18.25 -20.19 -5.71
CA ARG A 315 18.94 -21.15 -4.83
C ARG A 315 18.16 -22.47 -4.88
N PHE A 316 18.74 -23.52 -5.45
CA PHE A 316 17.99 -24.75 -5.73
C PHE A 316 17.47 -25.43 -4.46
N GLY A 317 16.15 -25.64 -4.41
CA GLY A 317 15.43 -26.12 -3.22
C GLY A 317 14.94 -25.04 -2.23
N SER A 318 15.11 -23.75 -2.52
CA SER A 318 14.55 -22.63 -1.74
C SER A 318 13.43 -21.90 -2.50
N THR A 319 12.53 -21.24 -1.78
CA THR A 319 11.50 -20.32 -2.33
C THR A 319 11.88 -18.83 -2.22
N GLY A 320 13.01 -18.48 -1.59
CA GLY A 320 13.41 -17.09 -1.36
C GLY A 320 13.99 -16.42 -2.59
N CYS A 321 13.65 -15.14 -2.82
CA CYS A 321 14.18 -14.32 -3.93
C CYS A 321 15.61 -13.80 -3.64
N HIS A 322 15.96 -13.66 -2.36
CA HIS A 322 17.25 -13.23 -1.83
C HIS A 322 17.41 -13.77 -0.39
N ASP A 323 18.34 -13.24 0.41
CA ASP A 323 18.52 -13.59 1.83
C ASP A 323 17.22 -13.33 2.63
N PRO A 324 16.66 -14.34 3.35
CA PRO A 324 15.43 -14.19 4.15
C PRO A 324 15.47 -13.08 5.20
N GLY A 325 16.66 -12.66 5.66
CA GLY A 325 16.80 -11.58 6.65
C GLY A 325 16.23 -10.22 6.20
N TYR A 326 16.02 -10.03 4.90
CA TYR A 326 15.47 -8.80 4.31
C TYR A 326 14.06 -8.98 3.72
N ALA A 327 13.48 -10.18 3.81
CA ALA A 327 12.17 -10.53 3.21
C ALA A 327 10.95 -9.84 3.88
N THR A 328 11.20 -8.87 4.76
CA THR A 328 10.19 -7.98 5.36
C THR A 328 9.96 -6.70 4.54
N LEU A 329 10.81 -6.41 3.55
CA LEU A 329 10.69 -5.21 2.71
C LEU A 329 9.64 -5.34 1.60
N HIS A 330 9.38 -6.56 1.11
CA HIS A 330 8.36 -6.85 0.10
C HIS A 330 7.91 -8.32 0.17
N GLU A 331 6.75 -8.64 -0.42
CA GLU A 331 6.32 -10.04 -0.61
C GLU A 331 7.19 -10.73 -1.67
N THR A 332 7.54 -12.00 -1.47
CA THR A 332 8.38 -12.77 -2.40
C THR A 332 7.87 -12.67 -3.84
N THR A 333 8.70 -12.21 -4.77
CA THR A 333 8.34 -12.00 -6.19
C THR A 333 8.15 -13.32 -6.94
N ILE A 334 8.91 -14.36 -6.54
CA ILE A 334 8.82 -15.72 -7.09
C ILE A 334 8.31 -16.71 -6.05
N LYS A 335 7.66 -17.77 -6.53
CA LYS A 335 7.42 -19.04 -5.84
C LYS A 335 8.35 -20.11 -6.43
N SER A 336 8.66 -21.15 -5.67
CA SER A 336 9.27 -22.37 -6.22
C SER A 336 8.47 -23.61 -5.84
N SER A 337 8.51 -24.61 -6.71
CA SER A 337 7.80 -25.88 -6.55
C SER A 337 8.65 -27.04 -7.05
N TYR A 338 8.38 -28.26 -6.57
CA TYR A 338 9.15 -29.46 -6.93
C TYR A 338 8.19 -30.55 -7.42
N ILE A 339 8.32 -30.93 -8.69
CA ILE A 339 7.31 -31.69 -9.44
C ILE A 339 7.96 -32.90 -10.11
N GLN A 340 7.30 -34.07 -10.09
CA GLN A 340 7.72 -35.22 -10.90
C GLN A 340 7.34 -34.96 -12.36
N VAL A 341 8.31 -35.06 -13.28
CA VAL A 341 8.05 -34.91 -14.72
C VAL A 341 8.16 -36.26 -15.42
N ILE A 342 9.11 -37.12 -15.01
CA ILE A 342 9.33 -38.42 -15.64
C ILE A 342 9.46 -39.49 -14.56
N GLN A 343 8.70 -40.58 -14.69
CA GLN A 343 8.72 -41.70 -13.75
C GLN A 343 9.89 -42.67 -13.98
N ASP A 344 10.27 -42.91 -15.24
CA ASP A 344 11.38 -43.79 -15.61
C ASP A 344 12.16 -43.20 -16.81
N PRO A 345 13.46 -42.85 -16.65
CA PRO A 345 14.16 -42.72 -15.37
C PRO A 345 13.55 -41.61 -14.50
N LEU A 346 13.65 -41.75 -13.17
CA LEU A 346 12.92 -40.89 -12.23
C LEU A 346 13.53 -39.47 -12.11
N ILE A 347 12.92 -38.51 -12.80
CA ILE A 347 13.38 -37.12 -12.92
C ILE A 347 12.32 -36.15 -12.38
N TYR A 348 12.79 -35.18 -11.59
CA TYR A 348 12.01 -34.09 -11.01
C TYR A 348 12.49 -32.74 -11.56
N THR A 349 11.65 -31.72 -11.44
CA THR A 349 12.03 -30.33 -11.69
C THR A 349 11.83 -29.47 -10.46
N HIS A 350 12.75 -28.54 -10.20
CA HIS A 350 12.43 -27.31 -9.47
C HIS A 350 11.89 -26.30 -10.48
N VAL A 351 10.64 -25.86 -10.31
CA VAL A 351 10.00 -24.86 -11.17
C VAL A 351 9.86 -23.55 -10.40
N TYR A 352 10.40 -22.48 -10.96
CA TYR A 352 10.38 -21.11 -10.43
C TYR A 352 9.52 -20.22 -11.33
N GLU A 353 8.56 -19.55 -10.73
CA GLU A 353 7.55 -18.72 -11.41
C GLU A 353 7.23 -17.47 -10.56
N PRO A 354 6.69 -16.40 -11.15
CA PRO A 354 6.13 -15.27 -10.41
C PRO A 354 5.00 -15.67 -9.44
N THR A 355 4.79 -14.87 -8.40
CA THR A 355 3.71 -15.07 -7.42
C THR A 355 3.08 -13.75 -6.93
N GLY A 356 1.95 -13.84 -6.23
CA GLY A 356 1.23 -12.67 -5.70
C GLY A 356 0.85 -11.65 -6.77
N GLU A 357 1.08 -10.37 -6.51
CA GLU A 357 0.82 -9.27 -7.45
C GLU A 357 1.72 -9.28 -8.71
N PHE A 358 2.73 -10.16 -8.75
CA PHE A 358 3.60 -10.39 -9.91
C PHE A 358 3.10 -11.52 -10.83
N PHE A 359 1.95 -12.13 -10.56
CA PHE A 359 1.38 -13.16 -11.44
C PHE A 359 1.22 -12.62 -12.89
N ASN A 360 1.79 -13.34 -13.86
CA ASN A 360 1.98 -12.96 -15.27
C ASN A 360 2.96 -11.80 -15.58
N LYS A 361 3.63 -11.18 -14.59
CA LYS A 361 4.78 -10.30 -14.84
C LYS A 361 6.05 -11.17 -14.93
N PRO A 362 6.92 -11.02 -15.95
CA PRO A 362 8.21 -11.71 -15.93
C PRO A 362 9.11 -11.17 -14.81
N PHE A 363 10.07 -12.00 -14.39
CA PHE A 363 11.10 -11.69 -13.40
C PHE A 363 12.50 -11.78 -14.04
N ASN A 364 13.51 -11.31 -13.33
CA ASN A 364 14.91 -11.38 -13.78
C ASN A 364 15.71 -12.34 -12.89
N VAL A 365 16.69 -13.06 -13.45
CA VAL A 365 17.58 -13.94 -12.68
C VAL A 365 18.99 -13.37 -12.68
N SER A 366 19.44 -12.89 -11.52
CA SER A 366 20.78 -12.31 -11.37
C SER A 366 21.87 -13.31 -11.05
N GLU A 367 21.53 -14.43 -10.41
CA GLU A 367 22.46 -15.49 -10.02
C GLU A 367 21.72 -16.81 -9.83
N ILE A 368 22.45 -17.91 -10.07
CA ILE A 368 21.99 -19.28 -9.82
C ILE A 368 23.00 -19.97 -8.90
N TYR A 369 22.52 -20.73 -7.92
CA TYR A 369 23.32 -21.36 -6.87
C TYR A 369 22.96 -22.85 -6.67
N ILE A 370 23.95 -23.72 -6.76
CA ILE A 370 23.93 -25.12 -6.31
C ILE A 370 24.68 -25.18 -4.98
N GLU A 371 24.06 -25.65 -3.90
CA GLU A 371 24.74 -25.90 -2.61
C GLU A 371 25.61 -24.72 -2.11
N SER A 372 25.09 -23.50 -2.25
CA SER A 372 25.77 -22.21 -1.98
C SER A 372 26.92 -21.83 -2.93
N GLN A 373 27.29 -22.69 -3.88
CA GLN A 373 28.24 -22.41 -4.96
C GLN A 373 27.55 -21.70 -6.14
N LYS A 374 27.96 -20.46 -6.42
CA LYS A 374 27.51 -19.71 -7.61
C LYS A 374 27.86 -20.49 -8.89
N GLN A 375 26.92 -20.52 -9.82
CA GLN A 375 27.05 -21.17 -11.13
C GLN A 375 27.51 -20.18 -12.20
N ILE A 376 28.10 -20.71 -13.27
CA ILE A 376 28.68 -19.98 -14.40
C ILE A 376 28.00 -20.50 -15.67
N PHE A 377 27.51 -19.55 -16.49
CA PHE A 377 26.81 -19.79 -17.75
C PHE A 377 27.64 -19.21 -18.90
N PRO A 378 27.43 -19.65 -20.16
CA PRO A 378 28.17 -19.11 -21.30
C PRO A 378 27.78 -17.64 -21.58
N GLY A 379 28.54 -16.97 -22.45
CA GLY A 379 28.10 -15.77 -23.17
C GLY A 379 27.63 -14.55 -22.37
N GLN A 380 27.98 -14.41 -21.08
CA GLN A 380 27.37 -13.40 -20.17
C GLN A 380 25.83 -13.49 -20.05
N VAL A 381 25.25 -14.68 -20.26
CA VAL A 381 23.80 -14.97 -20.16
C VAL A 381 23.16 -14.51 -18.84
N ILE A 382 23.93 -14.53 -17.74
CA ILE A 382 23.51 -13.97 -16.46
C ILE A 382 23.98 -12.50 -16.38
N PRO A 383 23.09 -11.51 -16.19
CA PRO A 383 21.68 -11.65 -15.76
C PRO A 383 20.67 -11.98 -16.88
N MET A 384 19.90 -13.06 -16.69
CA MET A 384 18.80 -13.42 -17.58
C MET A 384 17.63 -12.46 -17.34
N LYS A 385 17.15 -11.78 -18.39
CA LYS A 385 16.10 -10.76 -18.30
C LYS A 385 14.77 -11.26 -18.88
N GLY A 386 13.63 -10.87 -18.30
CA GLY A 386 12.32 -11.17 -18.88
C GLY A 386 11.86 -12.63 -18.75
N VAL A 387 12.38 -13.36 -17.77
CA VAL A 387 12.06 -14.77 -17.49
C VAL A 387 10.62 -14.91 -17.03
N LYS A 388 9.87 -15.78 -17.71
CA LYS A 388 8.49 -16.17 -17.37
C LYS A 388 8.46 -17.34 -16.40
N LYS A 389 9.30 -18.37 -16.64
CA LYS A 389 9.37 -19.62 -15.87
C LYS A 389 10.78 -20.20 -16.02
N LEU A 390 11.41 -20.62 -14.91
CA LEU A 390 12.69 -21.33 -14.92
C LEU A 390 12.50 -22.74 -14.35
N THR A 391 12.91 -23.75 -15.12
CA THR A 391 12.65 -25.17 -14.84
C THR A 391 13.98 -25.93 -14.78
N ALA A 392 14.39 -26.38 -13.60
CA ALA A 392 15.67 -27.05 -13.39
C ALA A 392 15.51 -28.54 -13.07
N TYR A 393 15.98 -29.41 -13.96
CA TYR A 393 15.80 -30.86 -13.90
C TYR A 393 16.87 -31.53 -13.02
N VAL A 394 16.44 -32.34 -12.06
CA VAL A 394 17.28 -33.04 -11.08
C VAL A 394 17.00 -34.54 -11.07
N SER A 395 18.03 -35.34 -10.80
CA SER A 395 17.82 -36.72 -10.33
C SER A 395 17.18 -36.69 -8.95
N HIS A 396 16.25 -37.61 -8.67
CA HIS A 396 15.73 -37.80 -7.32
C HIS A 396 16.84 -38.01 -6.27
N CYS A 397 17.93 -38.67 -6.64
CA CYS A 397 19.07 -38.96 -5.75
C CYS A 397 20.12 -37.84 -5.70
N ASP A 398 19.92 -36.73 -6.42
CA ASP A 398 20.84 -35.60 -6.44
C ASP A 398 20.09 -34.25 -6.51
N ARG A 399 19.15 -34.10 -5.56
CA ARG A 399 18.06 -33.09 -5.58
C ARG A 399 18.51 -31.63 -5.67
N LYS A 400 19.75 -31.33 -5.32
CA LYS A 400 20.31 -29.96 -5.31
C LYS A 400 21.18 -29.68 -6.54
N LYS A 401 21.53 -30.71 -7.31
CA LYS A 401 22.43 -30.65 -8.46
C LYS A 401 21.66 -30.92 -9.76
N PRO A 402 20.97 -29.90 -10.33
CA PRO A 402 20.33 -30.06 -11.62
C PRO A 402 21.37 -30.38 -12.70
N PHE A 403 20.96 -31.17 -13.68
CA PHE A 403 21.78 -31.56 -14.83
C PHE A 403 21.40 -30.78 -16.09
N LEU A 404 20.19 -30.20 -16.13
CA LEU A 404 19.63 -29.46 -17.25
C LEU A 404 18.72 -28.34 -16.70
N ILE A 405 18.73 -27.17 -17.33
CA ILE A 405 17.84 -26.03 -17.02
C ILE A 405 17.15 -25.60 -18.32
N CYS A 406 15.86 -25.28 -18.24
CA CYS A 406 15.09 -24.55 -19.24
C CYS A 406 14.70 -23.18 -18.68
N VAL A 407 14.83 -22.12 -19.49
CA VAL A 407 14.40 -20.76 -19.19
C VAL A 407 13.39 -20.34 -20.25
N GLU A 408 12.12 -20.23 -19.87
CA GLU A 408 11.07 -19.68 -20.73
C GLU A 408 11.04 -18.16 -20.60
N TYR A 409 11.09 -17.45 -21.72
CA TYR A 409 10.99 -15.99 -21.75
C TYR A 409 9.60 -15.49 -22.12
N ASN A 410 9.31 -14.23 -21.79
CA ASN A 410 8.09 -13.54 -22.23
C ASN A 410 8.16 -13.16 -23.72
N GLY A 411 8.07 -14.17 -24.59
CA GLY A 411 8.17 -14.02 -26.05
C GLY A 411 8.03 -15.31 -26.86
N LYS A 412 8.02 -16.48 -26.19
CA LYS A 412 8.05 -17.88 -26.69
C LYS A 412 9.43 -18.53 -26.81
N SER A 413 10.54 -17.80 -26.86
CA SER A 413 11.85 -18.46 -26.83
C SER A 413 12.05 -19.25 -25.53
N THR A 414 12.67 -20.42 -25.66
CA THR A 414 13.07 -21.24 -24.51
C THR A 414 14.54 -21.59 -24.62
N GLU A 415 15.35 -21.12 -23.68
CA GLU A 415 16.78 -21.40 -23.67
C GLU A 415 17.07 -22.58 -22.75
N TRP A 416 17.80 -23.55 -23.28
CA TRP A 416 18.16 -24.79 -22.60
C TRP A 416 19.66 -24.80 -22.30
N TYR A 417 20.04 -25.20 -21.09
CA TYR A 417 21.45 -25.31 -20.68
C TYR A 417 21.70 -26.67 -20.03
N GLU A 418 22.74 -27.38 -20.46
CA GLU A 418 23.25 -28.57 -19.77
C GLU A 418 24.35 -28.20 -18.79
N ARG A 419 24.44 -28.92 -17.67
CA ARG A 419 25.53 -28.75 -16.72
C ARG A 419 26.74 -29.56 -17.16
N THR A 420 27.93 -28.97 -17.10
CA THR A 420 29.16 -29.63 -17.53
C THR A 420 30.12 -30.01 -16.40
N ASP A 421 30.14 -29.26 -15.29
CA ASP A 421 30.77 -29.68 -14.02
C ASP A 421 29.91 -29.34 -12.76
N ASP A 422 30.52 -29.01 -11.61
CA ASP A 422 29.79 -28.58 -10.39
C ASP A 422 29.52 -27.05 -10.33
N LYS A 423 29.99 -26.30 -11.34
CA LYS A 423 29.89 -24.84 -11.50
C LYS A 423 29.45 -24.42 -12.90
N THR A 424 29.94 -25.09 -13.94
CA THR A 424 29.81 -24.64 -15.33
C THR A 424 28.61 -25.25 -16.05
N TRP A 425 28.07 -24.48 -16.99
CA TRP A 425 26.93 -24.79 -17.84
C TRP A 425 27.27 -24.42 -19.29
N GLU A 426 26.67 -25.12 -20.25
CA GLU A 426 26.81 -24.91 -21.70
C GLU A 426 25.42 -24.93 -22.36
N ASP A 427 25.27 -24.25 -23.50
CA ASP A 427 24.01 -24.17 -24.23
C ASP A 427 23.61 -25.53 -24.83
N TYR A 428 22.38 -25.97 -24.56
CA TYR A 428 21.86 -27.27 -24.95
C TYR A 428 20.88 -27.17 -26.12
N SER A 429 21.40 -26.71 -27.26
CA SER A 429 20.65 -26.47 -28.51
C SER A 429 19.95 -27.69 -29.11
N SER A 430 20.16 -28.90 -28.57
CA SER A 430 19.55 -30.15 -29.05
C SER A 430 18.01 -30.20 -28.94
N PHE A 431 17.39 -29.27 -28.21
CA PHE A 431 15.94 -29.13 -28.06
C PHE A 431 15.34 -27.92 -28.79
N GLY A 432 16.17 -27.03 -29.38
CA GLY A 432 15.68 -25.78 -29.99
C GLY A 432 14.88 -24.91 -29.01
N ASP A 433 13.82 -24.27 -29.51
CA ASP A 433 12.83 -23.51 -28.75
C ASP A 433 11.66 -24.38 -28.21
N ASP A 434 11.76 -25.71 -28.29
CA ASP A 434 10.65 -26.60 -27.90
C ASP A 434 10.43 -26.57 -26.37
N PRO A 435 9.18 -26.38 -25.91
CA PRO A 435 8.90 -26.21 -24.48
C PRO A 435 9.05 -27.53 -23.69
N PRO A 436 9.29 -27.44 -22.36
CA PRO A 436 9.44 -28.56 -21.43
C PRO A 436 8.49 -29.75 -21.61
N GLU A 437 7.24 -29.47 -21.97
CA GLU A 437 6.18 -30.46 -22.12
C GLU A 437 6.37 -31.32 -23.40
N GLU A 438 6.91 -30.74 -24.48
CA GLU A 438 7.05 -31.39 -25.80
C GLU A 438 8.30 -32.27 -25.88
N VAL A 439 9.42 -31.84 -25.26
CA VAL A 439 10.70 -32.59 -25.25
C VAL A 439 10.83 -33.66 -24.15
N THR A 440 9.71 -34.06 -23.53
CA THR A 440 9.66 -35.03 -22.41
C THR A 440 10.42 -36.35 -22.68
N THR A 441 10.38 -36.88 -23.91
CA THR A 441 11.17 -38.08 -24.27
C THR A 441 12.66 -37.77 -24.37
N ASN A 442 13.02 -36.63 -24.96
CA ASN A 442 14.40 -36.25 -25.24
C ASN A 442 15.15 -35.93 -23.92
N ILE A 443 14.45 -35.39 -22.91
CA ILE A 443 14.97 -35.19 -21.54
C ILE A 443 15.46 -36.53 -20.93
N LYS A 444 14.85 -37.67 -21.25
CA LYS A 444 15.34 -38.99 -20.78
C LYS A 444 16.71 -39.33 -21.38
N GLN A 445 16.89 -39.02 -22.65
CA GLN A 445 18.13 -39.28 -23.39
C GLN A 445 19.24 -38.34 -22.92
N ALA A 446 18.94 -37.04 -22.78
CA ALA A 446 19.82 -36.05 -22.18
C ALA A 446 20.28 -36.48 -20.78
N PHE A 447 19.35 -36.87 -19.89
CA PHE A 447 19.69 -37.39 -18.57
C PHE A 447 20.56 -38.64 -18.62
N THR A 448 20.28 -39.58 -19.52
CA THR A 448 21.06 -40.83 -19.66
C THR A 448 22.52 -40.54 -20.04
N ASN A 449 22.75 -39.58 -20.93
CA ASN A 449 24.09 -39.13 -21.33
C ASN A 449 24.78 -38.38 -20.17
N LEU A 450 24.10 -37.35 -19.64
CA LEU A 450 24.62 -36.45 -18.61
C LEU A 450 24.89 -37.15 -17.27
N LYS A 451 24.11 -38.18 -16.93
CA LYS A 451 24.33 -39.02 -15.74
C LYS A 451 25.76 -39.57 -15.67
N LEU A 452 26.34 -39.99 -16.80
CA LEU A 452 27.71 -40.50 -16.86
C LEU A 452 28.74 -39.37 -16.77
N LYS A 453 28.55 -38.28 -17.51
CA LYS A 453 29.40 -37.06 -17.50
C LYS A 453 29.52 -36.48 -16.08
N LEU A 454 28.38 -36.25 -15.44
CA LEU A 454 28.22 -35.60 -14.13
C LEU A 454 28.21 -36.57 -12.93
N ARG A 455 28.40 -37.87 -13.15
CA ARG A 455 28.40 -38.93 -12.11
C ARG A 455 27.14 -38.94 -11.22
N VAL A 456 25.98 -38.65 -11.80
CA VAL A 456 24.73 -38.48 -11.04
C VAL A 456 24.27 -39.81 -10.42
N ASN A 457 24.00 -39.78 -9.12
CA ASN A 457 23.61 -40.95 -8.34
C ASN A 457 22.30 -41.59 -8.84
N TRP A 458 22.25 -42.93 -8.81
CA TRP A 458 21.12 -43.74 -9.27
C TRP A 458 20.28 -44.29 -8.12
N CYS A 459 18.96 -44.23 -8.26
CA CYS A 459 18.02 -44.63 -7.22
C CYS A 459 17.55 -46.10 -7.37
N LEU A 460 18.29 -47.05 -6.79
CA LEU A 460 17.85 -48.44 -6.70
C LEU A 460 16.66 -48.60 -5.73
N SER A 461 15.43 -48.52 -6.26
CA SER A 461 14.19 -48.68 -5.48
C SER A 461 13.76 -50.15 -5.39
N SER A 462 14.07 -50.82 -4.29
CA SER A 462 13.93 -52.28 -4.17
C SER A 462 12.56 -52.78 -3.67
N SER A 463 11.86 -52.04 -2.80
CA SER A 463 10.60 -52.49 -2.17
C SER A 463 9.34 -52.01 -2.91
N THR A 464 8.27 -52.82 -2.91
CA THR A 464 6.89 -52.39 -3.19
C THR A 464 6.15 -51.95 -1.92
N ASP A 465 6.63 -52.39 -0.77
CA ASP A 465 5.97 -52.32 0.51
C ASP A 465 6.51 -51.12 1.29
N ILE A 466 5.66 -50.11 1.49
CA ILE A 466 6.03 -48.86 2.14
C ILE A 466 5.13 -48.51 3.34
N TRP A 467 5.66 -47.68 4.23
CA TRP A 467 4.97 -47.09 5.37
C TRP A 467 5.19 -45.58 5.32
N LEU A 468 4.10 -44.81 5.34
CA LEU A 468 4.13 -43.36 5.12
C LEU A 468 4.10 -42.63 6.44
N LYS A 469 5.20 -41.96 6.80
CA LYS A 469 5.27 -41.04 7.94
C LYS A 469 4.45 -39.78 7.64
N ILE A 470 3.13 -39.87 7.83
CA ILE A 470 2.15 -38.82 7.49
C ILE A 470 2.31 -37.51 8.26
N THR A 471 3.12 -37.48 9.32
CA THR A 471 3.46 -36.26 10.09
C THR A 471 4.70 -35.55 9.56
N GLN A 472 5.38 -36.10 8.56
CA GLN A 472 6.50 -35.43 7.89
C GLN A 472 5.94 -34.35 6.95
N SER A 473 6.47 -33.14 7.08
CA SER A 473 6.12 -31.99 6.24
C SER A 473 7.39 -31.25 5.84
N PRO A 474 7.47 -30.72 4.61
CA PRO A 474 8.41 -29.66 4.30
C PRO A 474 8.23 -28.49 5.26
N GLU A 475 9.35 -27.85 5.62
CA GLU A 475 9.36 -26.58 6.32
C GLU A 475 8.71 -25.48 5.46
N LYS A 476 8.20 -24.42 6.08
CA LYS A 476 7.58 -23.33 5.32
C LYS A 476 8.64 -22.62 4.47
N GLY A 477 8.46 -22.59 3.15
CA GLY A 477 9.47 -22.14 2.20
C GLY A 477 10.43 -23.23 1.68
N SER A 478 10.24 -24.49 2.09
CA SER A 478 10.74 -25.64 1.34
C SER A 478 9.60 -26.26 0.52
N GLY A 479 9.81 -26.44 -0.78
CA GLY A 479 8.84 -27.15 -1.63
C GLY A 479 8.75 -28.65 -1.31
N THR A 480 9.83 -29.27 -0.81
CA THR A 480 9.89 -30.71 -0.54
C THR A 480 10.66 -31.15 0.69
N LEU A 481 10.38 -32.39 1.09
CA LEU A 481 11.13 -33.23 2.01
C LEU A 481 11.28 -34.63 1.39
N VAL A 482 12.28 -35.41 1.81
CA VAL A 482 12.40 -36.85 1.50
C VAL A 482 12.70 -37.64 2.76
N TYR A 483 12.13 -38.84 2.87
CA TYR A 483 12.56 -39.84 3.84
C TYR A 483 12.58 -41.24 3.21
N ASN A 484 13.41 -42.14 3.75
CA ASN A 484 13.45 -43.53 3.29
C ASN A 484 12.49 -44.43 4.07
N SER A 485 11.78 -45.29 3.34
CA SER A 485 10.84 -46.30 3.81
C SER A 485 11.23 -47.64 3.20
N LYS A 486 11.85 -48.53 3.98
CA LYS A 486 12.24 -49.90 3.55
C LYS A 486 13.03 -49.92 2.22
N GLY A 487 14.00 -49.03 2.07
CA GLY A 487 14.82 -48.91 0.85
C GLY A 487 14.13 -48.24 -0.34
N THR A 488 12.90 -47.75 -0.19
CA THR A 488 12.20 -46.90 -1.17
C THR A 488 12.13 -45.49 -0.62
N SER A 489 12.51 -44.49 -1.41
CA SER A 489 12.39 -43.09 -0.98
C SER A 489 10.96 -42.61 -1.14
N ILE A 490 10.49 -41.84 -0.16
CA ILE A 490 9.20 -41.17 -0.18
C ILE A 490 9.45 -39.66 -0.19
N ILE A 491 8.86 -38.99 -1.16
CA ILE A 491 8.87 -37.54 -1.30
C ILE A 491 7.66 -36.99 -0.60
N VAL A 492 7.81 -35.83 0.02
CA VAL A 492 6.68 -35.04 0.50
C VAL A 492 6.74 -33.70 -0.17
N THR A 493 5.88 -33.44 -1.15
CA THR A 493 5.75 -32.12 -1.80
C THR A 493 4.63 -31.33 -1.13
N ARG A 494 4.93 -30.12 -0.66
CA ARG A 494 3.93 -29.24 -0.01
C ARG A 494 3.25 -28.37 -1.08
N THR A 495 1.91 -28.32 -1.04
CA THR A 495 1.09 -27.39 -1.84
C THR A 495 0.29 -26.52 -0.89
N GLU A 496 0.64 -25.24 -0.83
CA GLU A 496 -0.09 -24.22 -0.06
C GLU A 496 -1.48 -23.97 -0.66
N ASN A 497 -2.40 -23.47 0.17
CA ASN A 497 -3.75 -23.01 -0.20
C ASN A 497 -4.58 -24.03 -1.02
N ASN A 498 -4.37 -25.33 -0.76
CA ASN A 498 -4.99 -26.43 -1.50
C ASN A 498 -5.64 -27.40 -0.49
N PRO A 499 -6.98 -27.58 -0.51
CA PRO A 499 -7.91 -27.15 -1.57
C PRO A 499 -8.37 -25.70 -1.49
N VAL A 500 -8.19 -25.02 -0.35
CA VAL A 500 -8.52 -23.59 -0.15
C VAL A 500 -7.52 -22.96 0.83
N ASP A 501 -7.44 -21.62 0.82
CA ASP A 501 -6.64 -20.85 1.78
C ASP A 501 -6.92 -21.26 3.24
N GLY A 502 -5.85 -21.35 4.03
CA GLY A 502 -5.86 -21.80 5.42
C GLY A 502 -5.57 -23.30 5.59
N PHE A 503 -5.63 -24.07 4.50
CA PHE A 503 -5.13 -25.44 4.46
C PHE A 503 -3.94 -25.56 3.50
N PHE A 504 -3.04 -26.49 3.79
CA PHE A 504 -2.06 -26.98 2.83
C PHE A 504 -2.13 -28.50 2.77
N ARG A 505 -1.61 -29.08 1.68
CA ARG A 505 -1.50 -30.53 1.52
C ARG A 505 -0.08 -30.96 1.24
N ASN A 506 0.27 -32.12 1.76
CA ASN A 506 1.52 -32.81 1.52
C ASN A 506 1.24 -34.01 0.62
N PHE A 507 1.71 -33.96 -0.62
CA PHE A 507 1.69 -35.10 -1.53
C PHE A 507 2.86 -36.03 -1.17
N HIS A 508 2.51 -37.20 -0.63
CA HIS A 508 3.42 -38.31 -0.41
C HIS A 508 3.51 -39.15 -1.68
N GLU A 509 4.63 -39.03 -2.38
CA GLU A 509 4.95 -39.76 -3.62
C GLU A 509 6.04 -40.81 -3.35
N SER A 510 5.90 -41.98 -3.95
CA SER A 510 6.87 -43.08 -3.88
C SER A 510 7.74 -43.08 -5.14
N THR A 511 9.05 -43.36 -5.01
CA THR A 511 9.92 -43.62 -6.18
C THR A 511 9.54 -44.87 -6.98
N LYS A 512 8.54 -45.62 -6.52
CA LYS A 512 7.94 -46.77 -7.20
C LYS A 512 6.42 -46.65 -7.15
N THR A 513 5.79 -46.49 -8.32
CA THR A 513 4.34 -46.29 -8.47
C THR A 513 3.80 -47.25 -9.55
N PRO A 514 2.71 -48.00 -9.29
CA PRO A 514 1.99 -48.06 -8.02
C PRO A 514 2.74 -48.81 -6.91
N PHE A 515 2.33 -48.60 -5.66
CA PHE A 515 2.90 -49.24 -4.48
C PHE A 515 1.85 -49.92 -3.59
N THR A 516 2.34 -50.66 -2.58
CA THR A 516 1.55 -51.23 -1.50
C THR A 516 1.75 -50.41 -0.23
N LEU A 517 0.72 -49.65 0.17
CA LEU A 517 0.71 -48.90 1.42
C LEU A 517 0.32 -49.83 2.57
N LYS A 518 1.20 -50.03 3.55
CA LYS A 518 0.87 -50.83 4.74
C LYS A 518 -0.12 -50.12 5.66
N PRO A 519 -0.87 -50.86 6.50
CA PRO A 519 -1.81 -50.25 7.44
C PRO A 519 -1.11 -49.38 8.48
N ASP A 520 0.10 -49.78 8.90
CA ASP A 520 0.98 -48.98 9.76
C ASP A 520 1.62 -47.83 8.97
N LEU A 521 1.38 -46.60 9.44
CA LEU A 521 1.91 -45.33 8.93
C LEU A 521 3.06 -44.79 9.82
N GLY A 522 3.54 -45.60 10.76
CA GLY A 522 4.52 -45.20 11.77
C GLY A 522 3.93 -44.32 12.87
N SER A 523 4.73 -44.11 13.92
CA SER A 523 4.40 -43.23 15.05
C SER A 523 3.03 -43.50 15.72
N GLY A 524 2.50 -44.73 15.63
CA GLY A 524 1.21 -45.11 16.21
C GLY A 524 -0.01 -44.78 15.35
N HIS A 525 0.17 -44.42 14.07
CA HIS A 525 -0.93 -44.19 13.14
C HIS A 525 -1.25 -45.47 12.33
N GLU A 526 -2.50 -45.96 12.41
CA GLU A 526 -2.98 -47.15 11.69
C GLU A 526 -4.17 -46.81 10.78
N LEU A 527 -4.17 -47.29 9.53
CA LEU A 527 -5.33 -47.36 8.64
C LEU A 527 -6.21 -48.58 9.01
N ARG A 528 -7.37 -48.37 9.63
CA ARG A 528 -8.33 -49.46 9.91
C ARG A 528 -9.30 -49.68 8.75
N GLY A 529 -9.83 -50.90 8.70
CA GLY A 529 -10.60 -51.40 7.54
C GLY A 529 -9.70 -51.82 6.35
N VAL A 530 -8.38 -51.84 6.53
CA VAL A 530 -7.41 -52.31 5.54
C VAL A 530 -6.94 -53.73 5.90
N LEU A 531 -6.72 -54.57 4.90
CA LEU A 531 -6.15 -55.91 5.09
C LEU A 531 -4.71 -55.82 5.61
N LYS A 532 -4.25 -56.82 6.38
CA LYS A 532 -2.86 -56.88 6.91
C LYS A 532 -1.78 -56.82 5.80
N SER A 533 -2.12 -57.17 4.56
CA SER A 533 -1.27 -57.02 3.38
C SER A 533 -1.03 -55.56 2.96
N GLY A 534 -1.93 -54.63 3.32
CA GLY A 534 -1.92 -53.23 2.90
C GLY A 534 -2.92 -52.91 1.77
N LEU A 535 -3.03 -51.62 1.43
CA LEU A 535 -3.70 -51.15 0.22
C LEU A 535 -2.74 -51.33 -0.97
N THR A 536 -3.09 -52.21 -1.90
CA THR A 536 -2.35 -52.40 -3.16
C THR A 536 -2.78 -51.37 -4.21
N ASN A 537 -1.99 -51.22 -5.27
CA ASN A 537 -2.28 -50.39 -6.44
C ASN A 537 -2.50 -48.89 -6.11
N VAL A 538 -1.82 -48.38 -5.08
CA VAL A 538 -1.88 -46.96 -4.70
C VAL A 538 -1.06 -46.12 -5.68
N GLN A 539 -1.63 -45.03 -6.17
CA GLN A 539 -0.98 -44.03 -7.03
C GLN A 539 -0.32 -42.94 -6.18
N SER A 540 -1.13 -42.29 -5.35
CA SER A 540 -0.75 -41.11 -4.57
C SER A 540 -1.42 -41.12 -3.21
N VAL A 541 -0.80 -40.44 -2.26
CA VAL A 541 -1.39 -40.14 -0.96
C VAL A 541 -1.22 -38.65 -0.68
N HIS A 542 -2.31 -37.92 -0.46
CA HIS A 542 -2.27 -36.53 -0.02
C HIS A 542 -2.63 -36.46 1.47
N VAL A 543 -1.85 -35.75 2.28
CA VAL A 543 -2.14 -35.54 3.70
C VAL A 543 -2.39 -34.05 3.93
N TYR A 544 -3.54 -33.70 4.47
CA TYR A 544 -3.99 -32.32 4.60
C TYR A 544 -3.79 -31.78 6.02
N PHE A 545 -3.44 -30.51 6.13
CA PHE A 545 -3.07 -29.83 7.38
C PHE A 545 -3.68 -28.42 7.47
N LEU A 546 -3.83 -27.93 8.70
CA LEU A 546 -4.11 -26.52 8.99
C LEU A 546 -2.81 -25.72 8.85
N GLU A 547 -2.85 -24.59 8.15
CA GLU A 547 -1.67 -23.75 8.01
C GLU A 547 -1.21 -23.21 9.37
N GLY A 548 0.10 -23.33 9.65
CA GLY A 548 0.68 -23.09 10.98
C GLY A 548 0.53 -24.24 11.99
N ASN A 549 -0.03 -25.40 11.62
CA ASN A 549 0.07 -26.63 12.42
C ASN A 549 0.46 -27.87 11.59
N THR A 550 1.74 -27.94 11.22
CA THR A 550 2.33 -29.09 10.50
C THR A 550 2.37 -30.39 11.31
N GLY A 551 2.15 -30.34 12.63
CA GLY A 551 2.25 -31.51 13.52
C GLY A 551 0.97 -32.36 13.60
N ARG A 552 -0.16 -31.89 13.05
CA ARG A 552 -1.46 -32.57 13.15
C ARG A 552 -2.14 -32.72 11.78
N PRO A 553 -1.95 -33.86 11.09
CA PRO A 553 -2.69 -34.17 9.87
C PRO A 553 -4.19 -34.31 10.17
N ILE A 554 -5.01 -33.86 9.24
CA ILE A 554 -6.47 -33.77 9.36
C ILE A 554 -7.15 -34.91 8.56
N ILE A 555 -6.75 -35.08 7.31
CA ILE A 555 -7.25 -36.11 6.38
C ILE A 555 -6.08 -36.72 5.63
N ILE A 556 -6.18 -38.02 5.34
CA ILE A 556 -5.37 -38.73 4.36
C ILE A 556 -6.27 -39.08 3.17
N GLU A 557 -5.97 -38.57 1.99
CA GLU A 557 -6.59 -38.96 0.73
C GLU A 557 -5.70 -39.99 0.04
N VAL A 558 -6.25 -41.16 -0.33
CA VAL A 558 -5.52 -42.24 -1.01
C VAL A 558 -6.16 -42.51 -2.37
N LYS A 559 -5.42 -42.33 -3.46
CA LYS A 559 -5.86 -42.65 -4.83
C LYS A 559 -5.29 -43.99 -5.30
N ARG A 560 -6.07 -44.78 -6.04
CA ARG A 560 -5.68 -46.11 -6.55
C ARG A 560 -5.92 -46.20 -8.06
N ASN A 561 -5.15 -47.03 -8.77
CA ASN A 561 -5.25 -47.18 -10.24
C ASN A 561 -6.67 -47.50 -10.76
N ASN A 562 -7.47 -48.21 -9.95
CA ASN A 562 -8.74 -48.82 -10.38
C ASN A 562 -9.96 -48.17 -9.70
N GLU A 563 -9.82 -46.97 -9.12
CA GLU A 563 -10.89 -46.26 -8.42
C GLU A 563 -10.99 -44.82 -8.96
N SER A 564 -12.19 -44.41 -9.37
CA SER A 564 -12.48 -43.06 -9.87
C SER A 564 -12.26 -42.01 -8.78
N ASP A 565 -12.83 -42.28 -7.61
CA ASP A 565 -12.90 -41.39 -6.47
C ASP A 565 -11.83 -41.77 -5.44
N PRO A 566 -11.11 -40.80 -4.86
CA PRO A 566 -10.09 -41.10 -3.86
C PRO A 566 -10.73 -41.47 -2.52
N ARG A 567 -10.00 -42.26 -1.72
CA ARG A 567 -10.44 -42.65 -0.38
C ARG A 567 -9.99 -41.66 0.68
N TYR A 568 -10.94 -40.95 1.29
CA TYR A 568 -10.69 -40.09 2.44
C TYR A 568 -10.67 -40.89 3.74
N TYR A 569 -9.53 -40.96 4.40
CA TYR A 569 -9.37 -41.48 5.75
C TYR A 569 -9.27 -40.32 6.74
N SER A 570 -10.00 -40.42 7.86
CA SER A 570 -9.99 -39.45 8.96
C SER A 570 -9.74 -40.15 10.29
N LYS A 571 -9.18 -39.41 11.26
CA LYS A 571 -8.94 -39.84 12.64
C LYS A 571 -9.53 -38.77 13.55
N GLY A 572 -10.17 -39.18 14.64
CA GLY A 572 -10.60 -38.28 15.71
C GLY A 572 -9.44 -37.84 16.62
N ASN A 573 -9.77 -37.05 17.64
CA ASN A 573 -8.79 -36.42 18.52
C ASN A 573 -8.21 -37.37 19.60
N SER A 574 -8.65 -38.64 19.70
CA SER A 574 -8.04 -39.59 20.65
C SER A 574 -6.69 -40.10 20.12
N PRO A 575 -5.65 -40.23 20.97
CA PRO A 575 -4.45 -40.97 20.62
C PRO A 575 -4.75 -42.39 20.10
N SER A 576 -5.77 -43.05 20.65
CA SER A 576 -6.20 -44.41 20.25
C SER A 576 -7.09 -44.48 19.01
N ASP A 577 -7.57 -43.35 18.47
CA ASP A 577 -8.38 -43.36 17.24
C ASP A 577 -7.53 -43.85 16.07
N SER A 578 -8.14 -44.59 15.15
CA SER A 578 -7.47 -45.05 13.92
C SER A 578 -7.99 -44.26 12.73
N TRP A 579 -7.23 -44.26 11.64
CA TRP A 579 -7.66 -43.68 10.37
C TRP A 579 -8.73 -44.56 9.73
N LEU A 580 -9.94 -44.03 9.55
CA LEU A 580 -11.12 -44.75 9.07
C LEU A 580 -11.65 -44.13 7.78
N TYR A 581 -12.05 -44.99 6.83
CA TYR A 581 -12.62 -44.59 5.53
C TYR A 581 -14.15 -44.56 5.52
N GLU A 582 -14.82 -45.54 6.14
CA GLU A 582 -16.25 -45.80 5.88
C GLU A 582 -17.16 -44.61 6.23
N GLY A 583 -16.82 -43.83 7.27
CA GLY A 583 -17.56 -42.62 7.65
C GLY A 583 -17.42 -41.42 6.69
N ASN A 584 -16.53 -41.52 5.70
CA ASN A 584 -16.19 -40.46 4.74
C ASN A 584 -16.57 -40.81 3.28
N LYS A 585 -17.03 -42.04 3.03
CA LYS A 585 -17.37 -42.53 1.69
C LYS A 585 -18.43 -41.65 1.03
N GLY A 586 -18.14 -41.14 -0.17
CA GLY A 586 -19.03 -40.24 -0.92
C GLY A 586 -19.19 -38.84 -0.33
N LYS A 587 -18.32 -38.42 0.60
CA LYS A 587 -18.30 -37.04 1.12
C LYS A 587 -17.23 -36.18 0.44
N GLU A 588 -17.51 -34.90 0.31
CA GLU A 588 -16.60 -33.91 -0.26
C GLU A 588 -15.44 -33.57 0.67
N LEU A 589 -14.24 -33.35 0.11
CA LEU A 589 -13.03 -33.05 0.87
C LEU A 589 -13.17 -31.83 1.80
N LEU A 590 -13.71 -30.70 1.33
CA LEU A 590 -13.68 -29.45 2.11
C LEU A 590 -14.56 -29.50 3.37
N PRO A 591 -15.83 -29.97 3.32
CA PRO A 591 -16.61 -30.22 4.54
C PRO A 591 -15.97 -31.22 5.50
N LEU A 592 -15.28 -32.26 4.98
CA LEU A 592 -14.51 -33.16 5.83
C LEU A 592 -13.33 -32.43 6.50
N LEU A 593 -12.61 -31.57 5.78
CA LEU A 593 -11.47 -30.81 6.33
C LEU A 593 -11.94 -29.90 7.46
N ASP A 594 -12.95 -29.07 7.24
CA ASP A 594 -13.46 -28.18 8.30
C ASP A 594 -13.92 -28.98 9.53
N HIS A 595 -14.61 -30.11 9.34
CA HIS A 595 -15.08 -30.98 10.43
C HIS A 595 -13.94 -31.58 11.26
N TYR A 596 -12.95 -32.21 10.61
CA TYR A 596 -11.83 -32.84 11.32
C TYR A 596 -10.80 -31.82 11.82
N ASN A 597 -10.76 -30.62 11.25
CA ASN A 597 -10.00 -29.50 11.80
C ASN A 597 -10.60 -29.00 13.12
N CYS A 598 -11.94 -29.00 13.23
CA CYS A 598 -12.65 -28.71 14.48
C CYS A 598 -12.33 -29.77 15.55
N GLU A 599 -12.35 -31.06 15.20
CA GLU A 599 -12.01 -32.15 16.14
C GLU A 599 -10.52 -32.11 16.55
N ASN A 600 -9.59 -32.05 15.61
CA ASN A 600 -8.16 -32.31 15.84
C ASN A 600 -7.30 -31.07 16.15
N ASN A 601 -7.72 -29.89 15.70
CA ASN A 601 -7.02 -28.61 15.93
C ASN A 601 -7.85 -27.59 16.72
N GLY A 602 -9.13 -27.90 16.99
CA GLY A 602 -10.04 -26.98 17.68
C GLY A 602 -10.47 -25.78 16.84
N ALA A 603 -10.30 -25.84 15.51
CA ALA A 603 -10.47 -24.71 14.60
C ALA A 603 -11.74 -24.84 13.74
N ILE A 604 -12.52 -23.77 13.62
CA ILE A 604 -13.76 -23.71 12.82
C ILE A 604 -13.69 -22.64 11.72
N PRO A 605 -14.33 -22.85 10.56
CA PRO A 605 -14.59 -21.76 9.61
C PRO A 605 -15.75 -20.86 10.09
N ILE A 606 -15.84 -19.64 9.55
CA ILE A 606 -16.96 -18.70 9.75
C ILE A 606 -17.33 -18.05 8.40
N ASP A 607 -18.63 -17.91 8.08
CA ASP A 607 -19.11 -17.04 6.99
C ASP A 607 -19.60 -15.71 7.55
N LEU A 608 -19.04 -14.61 7.06
CA LEU A 608 -19.37 -13.26 7.52
C LEU A 608 -20.80 -12.82 7.18
N ASN A 609 -21.54 -13.50 6.29
CA ASN A 609 -22.97 -13.23 6.07
C ASN A 609 -23.87 -13.82 7.16
N ASN A 610 -23.46 -14.93 7.81
CA ASN A 610 -24.22 -15.54 8.89
C ASN A 610 -23.29 -16.27 9.88
N PRO A 611 -22.53 -15.55 10.73
CA PRO A 611 -21.47 -16.13 11.54
C PRO A 611 -21.92 -17.22 12.53
N ALA A 612 -23.19 -17.18 12.97
CA ALA A 612 -23.77 -18.16 13.87
C ALA A 612 -24.19 -19.47 13.16
N ASP A 613 -24.39 -19.46 11.84
CA ASP A 613 -24.80 -20.64 11.08
C ASP A 613 -23.61 -21.38 10.46
N LEU A 614 -23.05 -22.29 11.26
CA LEU A 614 -21.98 -23.18 10.84
C LEU A 614 -22.48 -24.38 10.02
N SER A 615 -23.77 -24.47 9.66
CA SER A 615 -24.32 -25.64 8.97
C SER A 615 -23.78 -25.80 7.55
N ASN A 616 -23.50 -24.69 6.86
CA ASN A 616 -23.02 -24.65 5.48
C ASN A 616 -21.62 -25.24 5.30
N PHE A 617 -20.85 -25.41 6.38
CA PHE A 617 -19.53 -26.05 6.38
C PHE A 617 -19.57 -27.55 6.66
N TYR A 618 -20.69 -28.08 7.16
CA TYR A 618 -20.88 -29.52 7.34
C TYR A 618 -22.36 -29.89 7.15
N PRO A 619 -22.80 -30.16 5.89
CA PRO A 619 -24.19 -30.46 5.60
C PRO A 619 -24.65 -31.83 6.11
N TYR A 620 -23.72 -32.73 6.44
CA TYR A 620 -24.03 -34.08 6.91
C TYR A 620 -24.58 -34.08 8.36
N PRO A 621 -25.49 -34.99 8.71
CA PRO A 621 -26.18 -34.98 10.01
C PRO A 621 -25.27 -35.26 11.22
N SER A 622 -24.12 -35.90 11.02
CA SER A 622 -23.17 -36.31 12.08
C SER A 622 -22.34 -35.15 12.64
N LYS A 623 -22.97 -34.06 13.06
CA LYS A 623 -22.32 -32.86 13.64
C LYS A 623 -21.79 -33.14 15.05
N ARG A 624 -20.59 -33.73 15.14
CA ARG A 624 -19.85 -33.90 16.40
C ARG A 624 -19.30 -32.55 16.88
N CYS A 625 -18.31 -32.02 16.17
CA CYS A 625 -17.64 -30.78 16.58
C CYS A 625 -18.33 -29.50 16.08
N ILE A 626 -18.39 -29.27 14.76
CA ILE A 626 -18.96 -28.04 14.19
C ILE A 626 -20.45 -27.92 14.54
N GLY A 627 -20.82 -26.79 15.14
CA GLY A 627 -22.19 -26.49 15.55
C GLY A 627 -22.65 -27.21 16.83
N ASN A 628 -21.83 -28.10 17.41
CA ASN A 628 -22.19 -28.88 18.60
C ASN A 628 -21.18 -28.77 19.74
N THR A 629 -19.95 -29.26 19.60
CA THR A 629 -18.89 -28.93 20.57
C THR A 629 -18.47 -27.47 20.43
N ARG A 630 -18.33 -26.97 19.20
CA ARG A 630 -17.91 -25.59 18.92
C ARG A 630 -19.04 -24.82 18.24
N LYS A 631 -19.41 -23.69 18.81
CA LYS A 631 -20.56 -22.88 18.38
C LYS A 631 -20.19 -21.40 18.38
N VAL A 632 -20.52 -20.71 17.30
CA VAL A 632 -20.64 -19.24 17.30
C VAL A 632 -22.07 -18.92 17.72
N LYS A 633 -22.25 -18.05 18.71
CA LYS A 633 -23.57 -17.56 19.15
C LYS A 633 -23.66 -16.06 18.89
N SER A 634 -24.77 -15.57 18.36
CA SER A 634 -25.04 -14.13 18.35
C SER A 634 -25.28 -13.64 19.78
N GLU A 635 -24.76 -12.46 20.10
CA GLU A 635 -24.81 -11.87 21.43
C GLU A 635 -25.29 -10.42 21.42
N THR A 636 -26.13 -10.08 22.39
CA THR A 636 -26.63 -8.72 22.62
C THR A 636 -25.63 -7.85 23.42
N ILE A 637 -24.35 -8.19 23.43
CA ILE A 637 -23.38 -7.67 24.41
C ILE A 637 -22.80 -6.30 24.02
N GLY A 638 -22.98 -5.35 24.94
CA GLY A 638 -21.96 -4.37 25.31
C GLY A 638 -21.80 -3.18 24.37
N THR A 639 -20.97 -3.34 23.34
CA THR A 639 -20.44 -2.24 22.51
C THR A 639 -21.45 -1.72 21.48
N SER A 640 -22.57 -1.19 21.95
CA SER A 640 -23.43 -0.35 21.14
C SER A 640 -22.69 0.93 20.73
N LEU A 641 -22.42 1.11 19.44
CA LEU A 641 -22.24 2.45 18.89
C LEU A 641 -23.47 3.29 19.26
N SER A 642 -23.28 4.60 19.50
CA SER A 642 -24.34 5.56 19.82
C SER A 642 -25.61 5.35 18.97
N GLU A 643 -26.80 5.52 19.55
CA GLU A 643 -28.07 5.29 18.84
C GLU A 643 -28.17 6.06 17.51
N ASP A 644 -27.62 7.28 17.50
CA ASP A 644 -27.47 8.21 16.37
C ASP A 644 -26.50 7.71 15.27
N SER A 645 -25.77 6.61 15.47
CA SER A 645 -24.82 6.01 14.51
C SER A 645 -25.51 5.56 13.22
N ASP A 646 -24.80 5.59 12.09
CA ASP A 646 -25.29 5.07 10.82
C ASP A 646 -25.07 3.54 10.68
N TYR A 647 -24.48 2.88 11.68
CA TYR A 647 -23.98 1.49 11.65
C TYR A 647 -24.65 0.56 12.67
N VAL A 648 -24.77 -0.73 12.34
CA VAL A 648 -25.18 -1.80 13.26
C VAL A 648 -23.94 -2.59 13.68
N VAL A 649 -23.83 -2.86 14.97
CA VAL A 649 -22.82 -3.74 15.56
C VAL A 649 -23.46 -5.11 15.77
N ASN A 650 -22.89 -6.17 15.20
CA ASN A 650 -23.35 -7.54 15.42
C ASN A 650 -22.24 -8.32 16.14
N SER A 651 -22.43 -8.56 17.43
CA SER A 651 -21.48 -9.26 18.29
C SER A 651 -21.78 -10.76 18.35
N TYR A 652 -20.73 -11.58 18.45
CA TYR A 652 -20.84 -13.03 18.55
C TYR A 652 -19.77 -13.62 19.49
N SER A 653 -20.12 -14.55 20.39
CA SER A 653 -19.12 -15.34 21.14
C SER A 653 -18.81 -16.66 20.45
N VAL A 654 -17.51 -16.99 20.46
CA VAL A 654 -16.96 -18.24 19.92
C VAL A 654 -16.71 -19.19 21.09
N ASN A 655 -17.54 -20.23 21.18
CA ASN A 655 -17.58 -21.14 22.33
C ASN A 655 -17.09 -22.55 21.95
N PRO A 656 -16.36 -23.25 22.83
CA PRO A 656 -15.77 -22.76 24.09
C PRO A 656 -14.57 -21.84 23.84
N LEU A 657 -14.11 -21.16 24.89
CA LEU A 657 -12.86 -20.40 24.87
C LEU A 657 -11.68 -21.28 24.40
N GLY A 658 -10.73 -20.69 23.66
CA GLY A 658 -9.66 -21.43 23.00
C GLY A 658 -10.10 -22.14 21.70
N THR A 659 -11.29 -21.84 21.18
CA THR A 659 -11.63 -22.17 19.79
C THR A 659 -10.84 -21.28 18.84
N LYS A 660 -10.27 -21.87 17.80
CA LYS A 660 -9.61 -21.13 16.73
C LYS A 660 -10.57 -20.89 15.58
N ILE A 661 -10.34 -19.83 14.81
CA ILE A 661 -10.96 -19.68 13.49
C ILE A 661 -9.95 -20.16 12.45
N SER A 662 -10.31 -21.11 11.59
CA SER A 662 -9.41 -21.66 10.56
C SER A 662 -9.33 -20.80 9.30
N ARG A 663 -10.48 -20.24 8.92
CA ARG A 663 -10.66 -19.41 7.72
C ARG A 663 -11.95 -18.62 7.83
N VAL A 664 -11.93 -17.40 7.30
CA VAL A 664 -13.09 -16.51 7.25
C VAL A 664 -13.56 -16.45 5.81
N THR A 665 -14.85 -16.69 5.58
CA THR A 665 -15.49 -16.76 4.26
C THR A 665 -16.54 -15.67 4.07
N TYR A 666 -16.92 -15.40 2.81
CA TYR A 666 -18.03 -14.51 2.51
C TYR A 666 -18.90 -15.06 1.37
N GLY A 667 -20.09 -15.57 1.73
CA GLY A 667 -21.12 -15.94 0.78
C GLY A 667 -20.93 -17.34 0.18
N GLY A 668 -20.53 -18.30 1.01
CA GLY A 668 -20.39 -19.71 0.70
C GLY A 668 -19.06 -20.30 1.19
N PRO A 669 -19.03 -21.62 1.53
CA PRO A 669 -17.87 -22.26 2.14
C PRO A 669 -16.62 -22.32 1.24
N ASN A 670 -16.76 -22.16 -0.08
CA ASN A 670 -15.64 -22.20 -1.03
C ASN A 670 -14.98 -20.83 -1.25
N LYS A 671 -15.48 -19.78 -0.58
CA LYS A 671 -15.02 -18.39 -0.74
C LYS A 671 -14.26 -17.94 0.50
N THR A 672 -13.05 -18.45 0.72
CA THR A 672 -12.16 -17.88 1.75
C THR A 672 -11.79 -16.44 1.37
N VAL A 673 -11.71 -15.59 2.39
CA VAL A 673 -11.48 -14.14 2.32
C VAL A 673 -10.16 -13.80 3.00
N PHE A 674 -9.90 -14.40 4.17
CA PHE A 674 -8.62 -14.41 4.85
C PHE A 674 -8.53 -15.59 5.83
N VAL A 675 -7.31 -15.89 6.25
CA VAL A 675 -6.97 -16.97 7.19
C VAL A 675 -6.76 -16.39 8.59
N LEU A 676 -7.17 -17.16 9.59
CA LEU A 676 -6.79 -16.95 11.00
C LEU A 676 -6.20 -18.27 11.52
N ASN A 677 -5.39 -18.21 12.59
CA ASN A 677 -4.98 -19.39 13.37
C ASN A 677 -4.82 -19.03 14.86
N GLU A 678 -5.51 -17.97 15.28
CA GLU A 678 -5.51 -17.47 16.66
C GLU A 678 -6.73 -18.00 17.42
N GLU A 679 -6.61 -18.07 18.74
CA GLU A 679 -7.71 -18.46 19.62
C GLU A 679 -8.60 -17.25 19.89
N ILE A 680 -9.82 -17.29 19.36
CA ILE A 680 -10.79 -16.18 19.40
C ILE A 680 -11.86 -16.48 20.46
N SER A 681 -12.21 -15.47 21.26
CA SER A 681 -13.32 -15.52 22.23
C SER A 681 -14.59 -14.88 21.68
N SER A 682 -14.47 -13.79 20.92
CA SER A 682 -15.59 -13.11 20.27
C SER A 682 -15.23 -12.48 18.93
N MET A 683 -16.25 -12.22 18.11
CA MET A 683 -16.16 -11.51 16.84
C MET A 683 -17.22 -10.41 16.78
N THR A 684 -16.86 -9.24 16.29
CA THR A 684 -17.77 -8.10 16.10
C THR A 684 -17.80 -7.70 14.63
N ALA A 685 -18.97 -7.78 13.98
CA ALA A 685 -19.16 -7.41 12.58
C ALA A 685 -19.94 -6.08 12.46
N TYR A 686 -19.31 -5.08 11.85
CA TYR A 686 -19.86 -3.73 11.71
C TYR A 686 -20.49 -3.57 10.32
N THR A 687 -21.82 -3.37 10.26
CA THR A 687 -22.60 -3.28 9.01
C THR A 687 -23.32 -1.92 8.90
N TRP A 688 -23.77 -1.54 7.70
CA TRP A 688 -24.49 -0.28 7.48
C TRP A 688 -26.00 -0.45 7.71
N LYS A 689 -26.65 0.41 8.50
CA LYS A 689 -28.08 0.30 8.93
C LYS A 689 -29.13 0.20 7.81
N VAL A 690 -28.76 0.42 6.55
CA VAL A 690 -29.71 0.75 5.47
C VAL A 690 -29.77 -0.29 4.35
N LYS A 691 -28.67 -0.98 4.03
CA LYS A 691 -28.54 -1.73 2.77
C LYS A 691 -27.52 -2.87 2.89
N TYR A 692 -28.05 -4.09 2.81
CA TYR A 692 -27.34 -5.38 2.80
C TYR A 692 -26.52 -5.69 4.06
N ASN A 693 -26.49 -6.97 4.43
CA ASN A 693 -25.64 -7.47 5.52
C ASN A 693 -24.20 -7.66 5.03
N ILE A 694 -23.62 -6.63 4.39
CA ILE A 694 -22.20 -6.60 4.02
C ILE A 694 -21.43 -5.99 5.20
N PRO A 695 -20.53 -6.73 5.86
CA PRO A 695 -19.69 -6.15 6.89
C PRO A 695 -18.61 -5.26 6.26
N LEU A 696 -18.35 -4.14 6.93
CA LEU A 696 -17.39 -3.10 6.54
C LEU A 696 -16.06 -3.33 7.27
N LEU A 697 -16.15 -3.42 8.59
CA LEU A 697 -15.07 -3.86 9.47
C LEU A 697 -15.49 -5.15 10.18
N VAL A 698 -14.51 -6.00 10.49
CA VAL A 698 -14.67 -7.11 11.43
C VAL A 698 -13.53 -7.07 12.45
N GLU A 699 -13.91 -7.16 13.71
CA GLU A 699 -13.05 -7.28 14.88
C GLU A 699 -13.08 -8.75 15.35
N PHE A 700 -11.92 -9.33 15.66
CA PHE A 700 -11.81 -10.61 16.34
C PHE A 700 -11.04 -10.39 17.65
N THR A 701 -11.64 -10.73 18.78
CA THR A 701 -10.98 -10.62 20.09
C THR A 701 -10.29 -11.93 20.41
N GLY A 702 -8.96 -11.91 20.44
CA GLY A 702 -8.14 -13.03 20.90
C GLY A 702 -7.85 -12.99 22.40
N LYS A 703 -6.98 -13.89 22.87
CA LYS A 703 -6.48 -13.88 24.27
C LYS A 703 -5.56 -12.69 24.60
N SER A 704 -4.89 -12.11 23.60
CA SER A 704 -3.78 -11.16 23.80
C SER A 704 -3.85 -9.90 22.93
N GLU A 705 -4.59 -9.92 21.81
CA GLU A 705 -4.88 -8.71 21.03
C GLU A 705 -6.22 -8.78 20.30
N LYS A 706 -6.68 -7.62 19.82
CA LYS A 706 -7.82 -7.48 18.91
C LYS A 706 -7.30 -7.43 17.47
N LEU A 707 -7.79 -8.30 16.60
CA LEU A 707 -7.49 -8.29 15.18
C LEU A 707 -8.58 -7.54 14.42
N TRP A 708 -8.19 -6.64 13.52
CA TRP A 708 -9.13 -5.83 12.74
C TRP A 708 -8.93 -6.04 11.25
N TYR A 709 -10.03 -6.21 10.52
CA TYR A 709 -10.03 -6.40 9.07
C TYR A 709 -11.01 -5.43 8.40
N GLU A 710 -10.57 -4.81 7.30
CA GLU A 710 -11.35 -3.88 6.47
C GLU A 710 -11.72 -4.49 5.10
N ASN A 711 -12.94 -4.23 4.64
CA ASN A 711 -13.45 -4.62 3.33
C ASN A 711 -13.02 -3.61 2.25
N LEU A 712 -12.32 -4.06 1.22
CA LEU A 712 -11.76 -3.19 0.18
C LEU A 712 -12.78 -2.84 -0.94
N GLY A 713 -14.00 -3.35 -0.88
CA GLY A 713 -15.10 -2.90 -1.73
C GLY A 713 -15.01 -3.31 -3.20
N ASP A 714 -14.40 -4.46 -3.49
CA ASP A 714 -14.53 -5.11 -4.80
C ASP A 714 -15.99 -5.55 -5.06
N PRO A 715 -16.38 -5.86 -6.32
CA PRO A 715 -17.77 -6.19 -6.66
C PRO A 715 -18.34 -7.47 -6.03
N GLN A 716 -17.51 -8.35 -5.46
CA GLN A 716 -17.93 -9.57 -4.76
C GLN A 716 -17.77 -9.46 -3.23
N HIS A 717 -17.16 -8.37 -2.74
CA HIS A 717 -16.82 -8.12 -1.33
C HIS A 717 -15.88 -9.20 -0.74
N MET A 718 -15.01 -9.74 -1.60
CA MET A 718 -14.05 -10.81 -1.33
C MET A 718 -12.65 -10.30 -0.99
N LYS A 719 -12.32 -9.04 -1.28
CA LYS A 719 -10.99 -8.45 -0.99
C LYS A 719 -11.02 -7.73 0.35
N TRP A 720 -10.21 -8.23 1.29
CA TRP A 720 -10.10 -7.70 2.65
C TRP A 720 -8.64 -7.53 3.06
N LYS A 721 -8.39 -6.72 4.09
CA LYS A 721 -7.04 -6.41 4.57
C LYS A 721 -7.02 -6.29 6.10
N ARG A 722 -5.94 -6.76 6.74
CA ARG A 722 -5.71 -6.49 8.17
C ARG A 722 -5.41 -5.00 8.37
N VAL A 723 -6.19 -4.32 9.22
CA VAL A 723 -5.93 -2.93 9.64
C VAL A 723 -4.65 -2.91 10.49
N PRO A 724 -3.71 -1.97 10.25
CA PRO A 724 -2.49 -1.88 11.04
C PRO A 724 -2.78 -1.60 12.52
N LYS A 725 -2.03 -2.24 13.42
CA LYS A 725 -2.25 -2.11 14.88
C LYS A 725 -2.27 -0.66 15.37
N MET A 726 -1.33 0.16 14.90
CA MET A 726 -1.24 1.61 15.18
C MET A 726 -2.48 2.44 14.73
N GLU A 727 -3.30 1.90 13.84
CA GLU A 727 -4.58 2.49 13.41
C GLU A 727 -5.74 1.95 14.26
N SER A 728 -5.79 0.63 14.48
CA SER A 728 -6.86 -0.01 15.28
C SER A 728 -6.80 0.25 16.77
N ASP A 729 -5.60 0.44 17.34
CA ASP A 729 -5.41 0.78 18.76
C ASP A 729 -6.04 2.13 19.11
N LYS A 730 -6.37 2.96 18.11
CA LYS A 730 -7.06 4.24 18.26
C LYS A 730 -8.58 4.13 18.22
N PHE A 731 -9.14 2.96 17.90
CA PHE A 731 -10.60 2.75 17.75
C PHE A 731 -11.35 2.70 19.08
N TYR A 732 -10.65 2.47 20.19
CA TYR A 732 -11.21 2.31 21.53
C TYR A 732 -10.37 3.03 22.57
N GLU A 733 -11.01 3.51 23.64
CA GLU A 733 -10.36 3.90 24.88
C GLU A 733 -11.02 3.11 26.02
N GLY A 734 -10.33 2.08 26.52
CA GLY A 734 -11.00 1.02 27.27
C GLY A 734 -11.99 0.26 26.37
N ASP A 735 -13.26 0.18 26.78
CA ASP A 735 -14.34 -0.42 26.01
C ASP A 735 -15.15 0.60 25.17
N ASP A 736 -14.92 1.90 25.35
CA ASP A 736 -15.68 2.96 24.67
C ASP A 736 -15.20 3.20 23.22
N PRO A 737 -16.09 3.12 22.21
CA PRO A 737 -15.73 3.27 20.80
C PRO A 737 -15.48 4.74 20.43
N GLN A 738 -14.29 5.00 19.88
CA GLN A 738 -13.78 6.34 19.61
C GLN A 738 -14.23 6.91 18.24
N PRO A 739 -14.17 8.25 18.03
CA PRO A 739 -14.56 8.88 16.76
C PRO A 739 -13.81 8.33 15.54
N SER A 740 -12.56 7.93 15.73
CA SER A 740 -11.68 7.22 14.77
C SER A 740 -12.32 5.98 14.15
N LEU A 741 -13.02 5.15 14.95
CA LEU A 741 -13.75 3.97 14.46
C LEU A 741 -14.91 4.38 13.56
N THR A 742 -15.61 5.46 13.91
CA THR A 742 -16.70 6.00 13.08
C THR A 742 -16.17 6.62 11.79
N GLU A 743 -15.04 7.35 11.84
CA GLU A 743 -14.36 7.85 10.63
C GLU A 743 -13.87 6.72 9.72
N LYS A 744 -13.40 5.60 10.30
CA LYS A 744 -13.00 4.42 9.53
C LYS A 744 -14.19 3.68 8.91
N LEU A 745 -15.28 3.53 9.67
CA LEU A 745 -16.52 2.98 9.13
C LEU A 745 -17.07 3.84 7.99
N ASP A 746 -17.04 5.16 8.12
CA ASP A 746 -17.39 6.12 7.06
C ASP A 746 -16.50 5.93 5.81
N GLU A 747 -15.17 5.84 5.96
CA GLU A 747 -14.20 5.58 4.88
C GLU A 747 -14.45 4.26 4.14
N VAL A 748 -14.68 3.17 4.88
CA VAL A 748 -14.96 1.86 4.30
C VAL A 748 -16.36 1.83 3.66
N ASN A 749 -17.36 2.52 4.21
CA ASN A 749 -18.71 2.61 3.63
C ASN A 749 -18.73 3.47 2.34
N CYS A 750 -17.92 4.54 2.27
CA CYS A 750 -17.68 5.29 1.02
C CYS A 750 -16.99 4.39 -0.02
N THR A 751 -16.11 3.48 0.41
CA THR A 751 -15.46 2.48 -0.44
C THR A 751 -16.45 1.43 -0.95
N VAL A 752 -16.96 0.56 -0.06
CA VAL A 752 -17.77 -0.64 -0.34
C VAL A 752 -19.14 -0.31 -0.92
N ASN A 753 -19.94 0.49 -0.20
CA ASN A 753 -21.35 0.70 -0.54
C ASN A 753 -21.61 1.95 -1.40
N ARG A 754 -20.58 2.76 -1.68
CA ARG A 754 -20.68 4.12 -2.25
C ARG A 754 -21.51 5.07 -1.38
N VAL A 755 -21.34 4.99 -0.06
CA VAL A 755 -22.07 5.79 0.95
C VAL A 755 -21.21 6.94 1.43
N VAL A 756 -21.66 8.17 1.25
CA VAL A 756 -20.96 9.37 1.70
C VAL A 756 -21.70 10.04 2.86
N GLN A 757 -20.96 10.62 3.80
CA GLN A 757 -21.50 11.56 4.77
C GLN A 757 -21.31 12.95 4.17
N LEU A 758 -22.39 13.52 3.64
CA LEU A 758 -22.29 14.72 2.80
C LEU A 758 -22.04 15.95 3.66
N ASP A 759 -20.81 16.46 3.61
CA ASP A 759 -20.43 17.71 4.26
C ASP A 759 -20.93 18.91 3.45
N ILE A 760 -21.90 19.64 4.00
CA ILE A 760 -22.63 20.73 3.36
C ILE A 760 -21.98 22.10 3.55
N SER A 761 -20.90 22.23 4.32
CA SER A 761 -20.13 23.49 4.37
C SER A 761 -19.18 23.66 3.18
N GLN A 762 -18.98 22.59 2.41
CA GLN A 762 -17.94 22.52 1.39
C GLN A 762 -18.17 23.42 0.18
N GLN A 763 -17.10 24.09 -0.23
CA GLN A 763 -17.01 24.95 -1.39
C GLN A 763 -16.53 24.14 -2.62
N PRO A 764 -16.42 24.73 -3.83
CA PRO A 764 -16.00 23.99 -5.03
C PRO A 764 -14.63 23.31 -4.86
N GLY A 765 -14.53 22.07 -5.35
CA GLY A 765 -13.45 21.12 -5.08
C GLY A 765 -13.99 19.67 -5.18
N LYS A 766 -13.28 18.67 -4.66
CA LYS A 766 -13.80 17.30 -4.49
C LYS A 766 -13.57 16.83 -3.04
N TYR A 767 -14.21 15.73 -2.61
CA TYR A 767 -13.94 15.04 -1.33
C TYR A 767 -14.49 13.60 -1.26
N CYS A 768 -13.95 12.77 -0.35
CA CYS A 768 -14.74 11.83 0.47
C CYS A 768 -14.02 11.71 1.84
N HIS A 769 -13.22 10.65 2.03
CA HIS A 769 -12.33 10.45 3.18
C HIS A 769 -10.87 10.44 2.68
N LYS A 770 -9.95 9.67 3.29
CA LYS A 770 -8.51 9.65 2.93
C LYS A 770 -8.20 9.02 1.57
N HIS A 771 -9.20 8.47 0.87
CA HIS A 771 -9.08 7.83 -0.45
C HIS A 771 -9.58 8.75 -1.58
N LYS A 772 -9.43 8.30 -2.84
CA LYS A 772 -9.93 8.98 -4.07
C LYS A 772 -11.27 9.71 -3.86
N TYR A 773 -11.32 10.98 -4.21
CA TYR A 773 -12.46 11.88 -3.96
C TYR A 773 -13.71 11.46 -4.75
N LYS A 774 -14.78 11.03 -4.04
CA LYS A 774 -16.01 10.49 -4.67
C LYS A 774 -17.12 11.53 -4.90
N VAL A 775 -17.07 12.67 -4.23
CA VAL A 775 -18.01 13.80 -4.40
C VAL A 775 -17.25 14.97 -5.03
N LYS A 776 -17.67 15.45 -6.19
CA LYS A 776 -17.27 16.74 -6.76
C LYS A 776 -18.28 17.82 -6.35
N VAL A 777 -17.81 18.90 -5.75
CA VAL A 777 -18.56 20.13 -5.50
C VAL A 777 -18.25 21.13 -6.61
N SER A 778 -19.30 21.71 -7.19
CA SER A 778 -19.20 22.77 -8.20
C SER A 778 -20.14 23.91 -7.83
N GLN A 779 -19.83 25.16 -8.22
CA GLN A 779 -20.84 26.22 -8.07
C GLN A 779 -22.01 25.92 -9.01
N THR A 780 -23.24 26.13 -8.53
CA THR A 780 -24.46 25.93 -9.32
C THR A 780 -24.39 26.82 -10.57
N PRO A 781 -24.65 26.27 -11.79
CA PRO A 781 -24.59 27.03 -13.03
C PRO A 781 -25.44 28.31 -13.03
N LYS A 782 -25.08 29.30 -13.87
CA LYS A 782 -25.71 30.63 -13.89
C LYS A 782 -27.21 30.55 -14.18
N GLU A 783 -27.61 29.71 -15.13
CA GLU A 783 -29.01 29.45 -15.47
C GLU A 783 -29.75 28.67 -14.38
N ASN A 784 -29.04 28.02 -13.44
CA ASN A 784 -29.59 27.37 -12.24
C ASN A 784 -29.53 28.25 -10.95
N LYS A 785 -28.87 29.42 -10.96
CA LYS A 785 -28.71 30.30 -9.77
C LYS A 785 -30.03 30.93 -9.31
N ILE A 786 -30.26 30.98 -8.00
CA ILE A 786 -31.42 31.63 -7.35
C ILE A 786 -31.04 33.06 -6.92
N ASP A 787 -31.92 34.04 -7.17
CA ASP A 787 -31.69 35.45 -6.77
C ASP A 787 -31.39 35.57 -5.26
N GLY A 788 -30.21 36.10 -4.94
CA GLY A 788 -29.77 36.34 -3.56
C GLY A 788 -29.22 35.13 -2.81
N LEU A 789 -29.10 33.96 -3.46
CA LEU A 789 -28.47 32.77 -2.90
C LEU A 789 -27.31 32.28 -3.76
N ASP A 790 -26.27 31.74 -3.13
CA ASP A 790 -25.19 31.01 -3.81
C ASP A 790 -25.36 29.51 -3.59
N GLY A 791 -25.46 28.76 -4.69
CA GLY A 791 -25.71 27.32 -4.68
C GLY A 791 -24.44 26.54 -5.03
N TYR A 792 -24.29 25.37 -4.41
CA TYR A 792 -23.17 24.45 -4.63
C TYR A 792 -23.71 23.04 -4.87
N ASP A 793 -23.34 22.48 -6.02
CA ASP A 793 -23.77 21.18 -6.53
C ASP A 793 -22.76 20.10 -6.17
N HIS A 794 -23.15 19.22 -5.25
CA HIS A 794 -22.45 18.00 -4.87
C HIS A 794 -22.90 16.85 -5.79
N THR A 795 -21.95 16.28 -6.53
CA THR A 795 -22.18 15.29 -7.60
C THR A 795 -21.18 14.13 -7.49
N PRO A 796 -21.49 12.91 -7.96
CA PRO A 796 -20.51 11.82 -7.99
C PRO A 796 -19.40 12.09 -9.02
N THR A 797 -18.14 11.94 -8.62
CA THR A 797 -16.98 12.14 -9.51
C THR A 797 -16.99 11.17 -10.71
N ASP A 798 -17.48 9.95 -10.52
CA ASP A 798 -17.59 8.91 -11.56
C ASP A 798 -18.85 9.02 -12.44
N LYS A 799 -19.54 10.18 -12.41
CA LYS A 799 -20.81 10.46 -13.10
C LYS A 799 -21.97 9.51 -12.74
N SER A 800 -21.84 8.66 -11.71
CA SER A 800 -22.84 7.63 -11.38
C SER A 800 -23.94 8.11 -10.41
N HIS A 801 -24.03 7.52 -9.21
CA HIS A 801 -24.90 7.91 -8.10
C HIS A 801 -24.22 7.50 -6.78
N PHE A 802 -24.40 8.30 -5.74
CA PHE A 802 -23.97 7.94 -4.39
C PHE A 802 -25.18 7.68 -3.48
N HIS A 803 -24.91 7.02 -2.36
CA HIS A 803 -25.83 6.93 -1.23
C HIS A 803 -25.38 7.96 -0.18
N ILE A 804 -26.30 8.53 0.58
CA ILE A 804 -26.00 9.42 1.71
C ILE A 804 -26.50 8.75 2.99
N SER A 805 -25.63 8.48 3.97
CA SER A 805 -26.10 8.02 5.28
C SER A 805 -26.55 9.20 6.15
N SER A 806 -25.71 10.24 6.21
CA SER A 806 -25.97 11.45 6.97
C SER A 806 -25.39 12.70 6.30
N PHE A 807 -25.86 13.87 6.71
CA PHE A 807 -25.29 15.16 6.35
C PHE A 807 -24.43 15.68 7.50
N LYS A 808 -23.31 16.32 7.22
CA LYS A 808 -22.46 17.00 8.19
C LYS A 808 -22.35 18.48 7.78
N ASN A 809 -22.17 19.40 8.72
CA ASN A 809 -21.73 20.77 8.44
C ASN A 809 -20.42 20.92 9.19
N ASP A 810 -19.32 20.90 8.45
CA ASP A 810 -17.99 20.66 9.02
C ASP A 810 -18.00 19.30 9.78
N LYS A 811 -17.74 19.32 11.09
CA LYS A 811 -17.78 18.11 11.93
C LYS A 811 -19.16 17.79 12.53
N ILE A 812 -20.16 18.68 12.40
CA ILE A 812 -21.44 18.56 13.12
C ILE A 812 -22.49 17.81 12.27
N LYS A 813 -22.90 16.61 12.71
CA LYS A 813 -24.00 15.84 12.07
C LYS A 813 -25.30 16.65 12.06
N GLN A 814 -25.90 16.78 10.89
CA GLN A 814 -27.16 17.47 10.61
C GLN A 814 -28.31 16.48 10.56
N ILE A 815 -29.46 16.86 11.12
CA ILE A 815 -30.65 16.01 11.26
C ILE A 815 -31.76 16.56 10.36
N LEU A 816 -32.20 15.74 9.39
CA LEU A 816 -33.26 16.09 8.44
C LEU A 816 -34.59 15.49 8.91
N LEU A 817 -35.53 16.35 9.26
CA LEU A 817 -36.88 15.99 9.70
C LEU A 817 -37.86 16.00 8.52
N LYS A 818 -38.62 14.92 8.38
CA LYS A 818 -39.81 14.85 7.51
C LYS A 818 -40.88 15.80 8.03
N SER A 819 -41.84 16.18 7.19
CA SER A 819 -42.95 17.08 7.57
C SER A 819 -43.82 16.61 8.75
N ALA A 820 -43.81 15.30 9.07
CA ALA A 820 -44.44 14.74 10.27
C ALA A 820 -43.54 14.79 11.54
N GLY A 821 -42.55 15.68 11.59
CA GLY A 821 -41.60 15.85 12.72
C GLY A 821 -40.58 14.72 12.92
N ARG A 822 -40.82 13.55 12.31
CA ARG A 822 -39.95 12.36 12.41
C ARG A 822 -38.71 12.49 11.53
N GLU A 823 -37.57 12.08 12.07
CA GLU A 823 -36.28 12.03 11.38
C GLU A 823 -36.31 11.16 10.10
N HIS A 824 -35.47 11.52 9.13
CA HIS A 824 -35.16 10.70 7.98
C HIS A 824 -34.20 9.53 8.30
N LYS A 825 -34.68 8.61 9.15
CA LYS A 825 -34.03 7.31 9.35
C LYS A 825 -34.05 6.52 8.04
N GLY A 826 -32.90 5.96 7.65
CA GLY A 826 -32.68 5.23 6.40
C GLY A 826 -31.88 5.99 5.32
N GLY A 827 -31.48 7.25 5.55
CA GLY A 827 -30.64 7.99 4.61
C GLY A 827 -31.27 8.20 3.22
N PHE A 828 -30.43 8.52 2.23
CA PHE A 828 -30.87 8.82 0.86
C PHE A 828 -30.15 7.89 -0.13
N LEU A 829 -30.92 7.05 -0.82
CA LEU A 829 -30.39 6.05 -1.75
C LEU A 829 -30.40 6.56 -3.19
N LYS A 830 -29.36 6.22 -3.96
CA LYS A 830 -29.25 6.53 -5.40
C LYS A 830 -29.43 8.03 -5.70
N VAL A 831 -28.75 8.89 -4.94
CA VAL A 831 -28.73 10.33 -5.17
C VAL A 831 -27.83 10.65 -6.36
N LYS A 832 -28.35 11.47 -7.28
CA LYS A 832 -27.62 11.96 -8.46
C LYS A 832 -26.93 13.29 -8.19
N LYS A 833 -27.59 14.19 -7.45
CA LYS A 833 -27.09 15.52 -7.08
C LYS A 833 -27.69 15.98 -5.76
N VAL A 834 -26.91 16.70 -4.95
CA VAL A 834 -27.43 17.58 -3.89
C VAL A 834 -26.98 19.00 -4.18
N THR A 835 -27.90 19.96 -4.14
CA THR A 835 -27.57 21.39 -4.20
C THR A 835 -27.74 22.01 -2.82
N VAL A 836 -26.69 22.57 -2.25
CA VAL A 836 -26.71 23.31 -0.98
C VAL A 836 -26.69 24.81 -1.30
N TYR A 837 -27.64 25.57 -0.75
CA TYR A 837 -27.74 27.01 -0.97
C TYR A 837 -27.42 27.80 0.30
N PHE A 838 -26.60 28.83 0.13
CA PHE A 838 -26.12 29.77 1.13
C PHE A 838 -26.70 31.16 0.87
N SER A 839 -26.78 32.00 1.90
CA SER A 839 -27.15 33.41 1.74
C SER A 839 -26.03 34.18 1.03
N ALA A 840 -26.28 34.78 -0.13
CA ALA A 840 -25.28 35.56 -0.88
C ALA A 840 -25.06 36.98 -0.31
N CYS A 841 -25.53 37.24 0.91
CA CYS A 841 -25.54 38.56 1.55
C CYS A 841 -25.33 38.47 3.08
N ASP A 842 -24.70 37.38 3.54
CA ASP A 842 -24.39 37.12 4.94
C ASP A 842 -22.98 36.51 5.05
N ASP A 843 -22.06 37.24 5.67
CA ASP A 843 -20.64 36.86 5.80
C ASP A 843 -20.43 35.59 6.66
N THR A 844 -21.44 35.12 7.38
CA THR A 844 -21.36 33.90 8.20
C THR A 844 -21.29 32.61 7.38
N TYR A 845 -21.56 32.67 6.06
CA TYR A 845 -21.54 31.53 5.14
C TYR A 845 -22.37 30.33 5.65
N VAL A 846 -23.52 30.62 6.26
CA VAL A 846 -24.45 29.60 6.78
C VAL A 846 -25.24 28.99 5.61
N PRO A 847 -25.23 27.66 5.39
CA PRO A 847 -26.13 27.03 4.44
C PRO A 847 -27.55 27.04 5.00
N ILE A 848 -28.53 27.39 4.17
CA ILE A 848 -29.91 27.70 4.59
C ILE A 848 -30.98 26.78 3.98
N LEU A 849 -30.70 26.19 2.81
CA LEU A 849 -31.64 25.38 2.02
C LEU A 849 -30.87 24.27 1.29
N ILE A 850 -31.38 23.04 1.32
CA ILE A 850 -30.80 21.86 0.64
C ILE A 850 -31.83 21.32 -0.35
N TYR A 851 -31.40 20.98 -1.56
CA TYR A 851 -32.18 20.30 -2.59
C TYR A 851 -31.54 18.94 -2.91
N ILE A 852 -32.32 17.86 -2.89
CA ILE A 852 -31.86 16.50 -3.18
C ILE A 852 -32.56 16.00 -4.44
N HIS A 853 -31.77 15.54 -5.41
CA HIS A 853 -32.21 14.99 -6.68
C HIS A 853 -31.83 13.50 -6.78
N ASP A 854 -32.83 12.62 -6.75
CA ASP A 854 -32.65 11.18 -6.91
C ASP A 854 -32.35 10.76 -8.36
N ARG A 855 -31.85 9.54 -8.57
CA ARG A 855 -31.54 9.00 -9.91
C ARG A 855 -32.75 8.89 -10.83
N ASN A 856 -33.97 8.70 -10.31
CA ASN A 856 -35.17 8.54 -11.13
C ASN A 856 -35.83 9.88 -11.48
N GLY A 857 -35.40 11.00 -10.88
CA GLY A 857 -36.01 12.32 -11.05
C GLY A 857 -37.40 12.48 -10.45
N LYS A 858 -37.87 11.46 -9.70
CA LYS A 858 -39.22 11.37 -9.10
C LYS A 858 -39.25 11.90 -7.66
N ASP A 859 -38.19 11.65 -6.90
CA ASP A 859 -38.07 12.01 -5.49
C ASP A 859 -37.19 13.25 -5.34
N ARG A 860 -37.78 14.40 -5.67
CA ARG A 860 -37.14 15.72 -5.54
C ARG A 860 -37.56 16.36 -4.22
N ARG A 861 -36.63 16.48 -3.27
CA ARG A 861 -36.92 16.93 -1.90
C ARG A 861 -36.12 18.18 -1.54
N TRP A 862 -36.79 19.12 -0.88
CA TRP A 862 -36.20 20.37 -0.40
C TRP A 862 -36.24 20.40 1.13
N PHE A 863 -35.17 20.81 1.79
CA PHE A 863 -35.07 20.95 3.25
C PHE A 863 -34.59 22.35 3.61
N ARG A 864 -35.25 22.99 4.58
CA ARG A 864 -34.90 24.33 5.09
C ARG A 864 -34.33 24.24 6.50
N ARG A 865 -33.33 25.06 6.81
CA ARG A 865 -32.76 25.17 8.16
C ARG A 865 -33.75 25.84 9.11
N MET A 866 -33.82 25.37 10.36
CA MET A 866 -34.81 25.88 11.33
C MET A 866 -34.31 27.05 12.19
N LYS A 867 -33.04 27.07 12.59
CA LYS A 867 -32.37 28.17 13.34
C LYS A 867 -30.88 28.20 13.00
N ALA A 868 -30.18 29.32 13.19
CA ALA A 868 -28.79 29.47 12.77
C ALA A 868 -27.85 28.44 13.44
N ASN A 869 -27.82 28.41 14.77
CA ASN A 869 -26.95 27.52 15.57
C ASN A 869 -27.53 26.09 15.72
N ASN A 870 -28.41 25.64 14.83
CA ASN A 870 -29.19 24.42 15.00
C ASN A 870 -28.90 23.38 13.92
N ARG A 871 -28.70 22.13 14.35
CA ARG A 871 -28.51 20.95 13.48
C ARG A 871 -29.80 20.43 12.82
N PHE A 872 -30.97 20.93 13.20
CA PHE A 872 -32.27 20.48 12.66
C PHE A 872 -32.69 21.23 11.38
N TRP A 873 -33.03 20.42 10.37
CA TRP A 873 -33.59 20.81 9.08
C TRP A 873 -34.99 20.23 8.93
N THR A 874 -35.89 20.91 8.21
CA THR A 874 -37.27 20.43 8.00
C THR A 874 -37.66 20.46 6.52
N GLU A 875 -38.43 19.47 6.07
CA GLU A 875 -38.89 19.36 4.69
C GLU A 875 -39.75 20.58 4.29
N ALA A 876 -39.32 21.27 3.24
CA ALA A 876 -39.97 22.47 2.74
C ALA A 876 -41.14 22.10 1.81
N GLU A 877 -42.23 21.57 2.38
CA GLU A 877 -43.42 21.04 1.66
C GLU A 877 -43.93 21.94 0.51
N LYS A 878 -43.81 23.27 0.64
CA LYS A 878 -44.19 24.23 -0.41
C LYS A 878 -43.38 24.08 -1.72
N LEU A 879 -42.25 23.37 -1.70
CA LEU A 879 -41.34 23.11 -2.82
C LEU A 879 -41.27 21.63 -3.23
N LYS A 880 -42.05 20.76 -2.58
CA LYS A 880 -42.04 19.32 -2.82
C LYS A 880 -42.25 18.98 -4.29
N ASN A 881 -41.43 18.06 -4.80
CA ASN A 881 -41.40 17.59 -6.19
C ASN A 881 -41.01 18.64 -7.25
N LEU A 882 -40.72 19.89 -6.90
CA LEU A 882 -40.24 20.91 -7.85
C LEU A 882 -38.74 20.76 -8.13
N THR A 883 -38.33 20.92 -9.39
CA THR A 883 -36.94 21.27 -9.76
C THR A 883 -36.55 22.65 -9.26
N THR A 884 -35.25 23.00 -9.35
CA THR A 884 -34.75 24.37 -9.18
C THR A 884 -35.52 25.39 -10.03
N GLU A 885 -35.78 25.10 -11.32
CA GLU A 885 -36.45 26.05 -12.24
C GLU A 885 -37.95 26.21 -11.95
N GLU A 886 -38.65 25.11 -11.66
CA GLU A 886 -40.04 25.17 -11.19
C GLU A 886 -40.14 25.91 -9.84
N ALA A 887 -39.17 25.71 -8.93
CA ALA A 887 -39.11 26.42 -7.66
C ALA A 887 -38.89 27.94 -7.85
N LYS A 888 -37.91 28.34 -8.69
CA LYS A 888 -37.59 29.74 -9.02
C LYS A 888 -38.75 30.53 -9.61
N THR A 889 -39.42 29.95 -10.60
CA THR A 889 -40.58 30.55 -11.26
C THR A 889 -41.79 30.63 -10.31
N SER A 890 -41.83 29.78 -9.27
CA SER A 890 -42.87 29.82 -8.25
C SER A 890 -42.70 30.98 -7.26
N ASN A 891 -43.83 31.59 -6.88
CA ASN A 891 -43.88 32.44 -5.68
C ASN A 891 -43.66 31.65 -4.37
N LYS A 892 -43.67 30.30 -4.42
CA LYS A 892 -43.51 29.42 -3.25
C LYS A 892 -42.08 29.47 -2.69
N LEU A 893 -41.05 29.47 -3.55
CA LEU A 893 -39.64 29.58 -3.14
C LEU A 893 -39.37 30.91 -2.42
N ASN A 894 -39.84 32.01 -2.99
CA ASN A 894 -39.72 33.33 -2.36
C ASN A 894 -40.38 33.37 -0.96
N GLY A 895 -41.51 32.66 -0.78
CA GLY A 895 -42.15 32.51 0.53
C GLY A 895 -41.35 31.64 1.52
N VAL A 896 -40.66 30.62 1.04
CA VAL A 896 -39.76 29.78 1.87
C VAL A 896 -38.50 30.56 2.26
N ILE A 897 -37.83 31.23 1.31
CA ILE A 897 -36.64 32.08 1.58
C ILE A 897 -36.98 33.19 2.58
N ARG A 898 -38.14 33.86 2.44
CA ARG A 898 -38.56 34.89 3.41
C ARG A 898 -38.75 34.30 4.81
N SER A 899 -39.40 33.13 4.94
CA SER A 899 -39.55 32.45 6.24
C SER A 899 -38.19 32.15 6.85
N ILE A 900 -37.26 31.60 6.07
CA ILE A 900 -35.89 31.32 6.52
C ILE A 900 -35.18 32.61 6.97
N GLY A 901 -35.31 33.71 6.22
CA GLY A 901 -34.75 35.01 6.59
C GLY A 901 -35.33 35.59 7.88
N GLN A 902 -36.53 35.17 8.30
CA GLN A 902 -37.12 35.51 9.59
C GLN A 902 -36.65 34.52 10.68
N ASP A 903 -36.75 33.20 10.42
CA ASP A 903 -36.37 32.11 11.34
C ASP A 903 -34.87 32.11 11.69
N LEU A 904 -34.01 32.63 10.81
CA LEU A 904 -32.56 32.78 10.99
C LEU A 904 -32.11 34.23 11.32
N ASN A 905 -33.03 35.20 11.37
CA ASN A 905 -32.73 36.64 11.51
C ASN A 905 -31.80 37.24 10.43
N ILE A 906 -31.78 36.67 9.22
CA ILE A 906 -30.95 37.14 8.10
C ILE A 906 -31.69 38.28 7.37
N ASN A 907 -31.45 39.50 7.84
CA ASN A 907 -32.12 40.73 7.37
C ASN A 907 -32.12 40.89 5.84
N CYS A 908 -31.02 40.58 5.15
CA CYS A 908 -30.92 40.78 3.71
C CYS A 908 -31.94 39.93 2.92
N LEU A 909 -32.17 38.67 3.32
CA LEU A 909 -33.16 37.78 2.70
C LEU A 909 -34.60 38.31 2.84
N GLN A 910 -34.89 39.03 3.92
CA GLN A 910 -36.18 39.69 4.14
C GLN A 910 -36.41 40.86 3.14
N THR A 911 -35.33 41.49 2.66
CA THR A 911 -35.42 42.67 1.76
C THR A 911 -35.58 42.34 0.28
N LEU A 912 -35.20 41.12 -0.17
CA LEU A 912 -35.09 40.75 -1.58
C LEU A 912 -36.35 41.04 -2.42
N GLN A 913 -37.55 41.00 -1.82
CA GLN A 913 -38.81 41.26 -2.52
C GLN A 913 -39.14 42.76 -2.69
N LYS A 914 -38.63 43.66 -1.85
CA LYS A 914 -38.93 45.11 -1.95
C LYS A 914 -38.46 45.71 -3.29
N ARG A 915 -37.43 45.12 -3.93
CA ARG A 915 -36.90 45.56 -5.23
C ARG A 915 -37.76 45.15 -6.44
N LYS A 916 -38.53 44.05 -6.39
CA LYS A 916 -39.31 43.56 -7.55
C LYS A 916 -40.69 44.22 -7.74
N VAL A 917 -41.16 45.04 -6.78
CA VAL A 917 -42.45 45.75 -6.88
C VAL A 917 -42.32 47.11 -7.58
N ILE A 918 -41.12 47.69 -7.67
CA ILE A 918 -40.87 48.95 -8.39
C ILE A 918 -40.84 48.69 -9.91
N LYS A 919 -42.02 48.45 -10.50
CA LYS A 919 -42.22 48.46 -11.96
C LYS A 919 -42.07 49.89 -12.49
N VAL A 920 -40.83 50.31 -12.73
CA VAL A 920 -40.53 51.57 -13.43
C VAL A 920 -41.20 51.54 -14.81
N LYS A 921 -42.20 52.38 -15.05
CA LYS A 921 -42.77 52.66 -16.38
C LYS A 921 -41.74 53.40 -17.24
N ARG A 922 -40.70 52.71 -17.71
CA ARG A 922 -39.73 53.29 -18.66
C ARG A 922 -40.19 53.11 -20.11
N LYS A 923 -40.28 54.24 -20.80
CA LYS A 923 -40.81 54.41 -22.17
C LYS A 923 -39.89 53.70 -23.18
N LYS A 924 -40.46 53.10 -24.23
CA LYS A 924 -39.67 52.50 -25.33
C LYS A 924 -38.74 53.54 -25.98
N ARG A 925 -37.48 53.17 -26.22
CA ARG A 925 -36.66 53.61 -27.36
C ARG A 925 -35.95 52.39 -27.94
N ALA A 926 -35.76 52.37 -29.26
CA ALA A 926 -35.05 51.33 -30.01
C ALA A 926 -33.61 51.80 -30.33
N ILE A 927 -32.92 51.11 -31.27
CA ILE A 927 -31.52 51.31 -31.71
C ILE A 927 -30.53 50.62 -30.74
N TYR A 928 -29.58 49.76 -31.14
CA TYR A 928 -29.20 49.23 -32.47
C TYR A 928 -28.76 47.73 -32.39
N LYS A 929 -28.35 47.13 -33.52
CA LYS A 929 -27.68 45.80 -33.57
C LYS A 929 -26.16 45.94 -33.54
N GLY A 930 -25.47 44.96 -32.95
CA GLY A 930 -24.02 44.71 -33.09
C GLY A 930 -23.65 43.41 -32.37
N THR A 931 -23.62 42.27 -33.08
CA THR A 931 -22.42 41.56 -33.59
C THR A 931 -21.64 40.81 -32.50
N LYS A 932 -21.48 39.48 -32.69
CA LYS A 932 -20.56 38.62 -31.93
C LYS A 932 -19.08 39.01 -32.20
N PRO A 933 -18.14 38.48 -31.41
CA PRO A 933 -17.34 37.39 -31.97
C PRO A 933 -17.52 36.06 -31.22
N ASP A 934 -17.23 34.98 -31.93
CA ASP A 934 -17.06 33.64 -31.37
C ASP A 934 -15.58 33.44 -30.98
N ALA A 935 -15.34 32.60 -29.98
CA ALA A 935 -14.02 32.10 -29.60
C ALA A 935 -14.23 30.74 -28.93
N ASP A 936 -13.75 29.69 -29.58
CA ASP A 936 -13.51 28.39 -28.97
C ASP A 936 -12.18 28.45 -28.18
N ASP A 937 -11.99 27.46 -27.28
CA ASP A 937 -10.72 26.78 -26.97
C ASP A 937 -10.80 26.11 -25.56
N ASP A 938 -10.36 24.84 -25.54
CA ASP A 938 -9.75 24.01 -24.48
C ASP A 938 -9.95 24.39 -22.99
N ASP A 939 -10.56 23.54 -22.16
CA ASP A 939 -10.02 22.33 -21.50
C ASP A 939 -9.31 22.67 -20.17
N GLU A 940 -8.52 21.74 -19.61
CA GLU A 940 -7.95 21.71 -18.25
C GLU A 940 -8.98 21.57 -17.10
N GLY A 941 -8.82 20.48 -16.34
CA GLY A 941 -9.64 20.18 -15.17
C GLY A 941 -8.85 20.29 -13.87
N ASP A 942 -9.32 21.12 -12.94
CA ASP A 942 -8.62 21.41 -11.68
C ASP A 942 -8.90 20.41 -10.53
N GLU A 943 -7.94 20.33 -9.60
CA GLU A 943 -8.01 19.51 -8.39
C GLU A 943 -8.10 20.33 -7.09
N ASP A 944 -9.04 19.91 -6.24
CA ASP A 944 -8.98 19.82 -4.78
C ASP A 944 -8.05 20.72 -3.95
N GLU A 945 -8.65 21.48 -3.01
CA GLU A 945 -8.07 21.50 -1.66
C GLU A 945 -9.08 21.77 -0.52
N ARG A 946 -8.85 21.13 0.64
CA ARG A 946 -9.34 21.52 1.97
C ARG A 946 -8.15 21.63 2.93
N HIS A 947 -8.14 22.61 3.85
CA HIS A 947 -8.12 22.35 5.31
C HIS A 947 -8.04 23.64 6.15
N THR A 948 -8.77 23.64 7.27
CA THR A 948 -8.62 24.57 8.40
C THR A 948 -9.07 23.90 9.72
N GLN A 949 -8.19 23.75 10.72
CA GLN A 949 -8.42 23.94 12.16
C GLN A 949 -7.36 23.23 13.03
N ASP A 950 -6.34 23.98 13.50
CA ASP A 950 -5.37 23.52 14.52
C ASP A 950 -5.44 24.32 15.84
N HIS A 951 -6.31 25.33 15.89
CA HIS A 951 -6.25 26.47 16.81
C HIS A 951 -6.74 26.19 18.26
N ILE A 952 -6.63 24.95 18.74
CA ILE A 952 -7.11 24.51 20.06
C ILE A 952 -5.96 23.94 20.94
N LEU A 953 -4.89 23.42 20.35
CA LEU A 953 -3.81 22.73 21.09
C LEU A 953 -2.91 23.64 21.94
N TRP A 954 -2.77 24.93 21.61
CA TRP A 954 -1.82 25.83 22.28
C TRP A 954 -2.10 26.07 23.78
N ASN A 955 -3.35 25.88 24.20
CA ASN A 955 -3.79 26.10 25.58
C ASN A 955 -3.56 24.87 26.50
N LEU A 956 -2.95 23.79 26.01
CA LEU A 956 -2.70 22.56 26.79
C LEU A 956 -1.25 22.39 27.26
N PHE A 957 -0.31 23.19 26.74
CA PHE A 957 1.10 23.16 27.14
C PHE A 957 1.37 24.02 28.38
N ASP A 958 2.19 23.50 29.28
CA ASP A 958 2.59 24.18 30.52
C ASP A 958 3.56 25.36 30.25
N GLU A 959 3.61 26.28 31.21
CA GLU A 959 4.56 27.40 31.27
C GLU A 959 6.03 26.95 31.29
N ASN A 960 6.34 25.71 31.69
CA ASN A 960 7.70 25.17 31.67
C ASN A 960 8.10 24.63 30.29
N GLU A 961 7.22 23.88 29.61
CA GLU A 961 7.46 23.42 28.23
C GLU A 961 7.69 24.61 27.28
N LYS A 962 6.90 25.69 27.46
CA LYS A 962 7.08 26.96 26.73
C LYS A 962 8.45 27.63 26.98
N LYS A 963 9.06 27.41 28.14
CA LYS A 963 10.40 27.92 28.53
C LYS A 963 11.54 26.97 28.19
N GLU A 964 11.23 25.75 27.74
CA GLU A 964 12.18 24.81 27.16
C GLU A 964 12.26 25.06 25.65
N PHE A 965 11.09 25.17 25.00
CA PHE A 965 10.91 25.55 23.60
C PHE A 965 11.56 26.90 23.21
N LEU A 966 11.55 27.89 24.13
CA LEU A 966 12.27 29.16 23.96
C LEU A 966 13.78 29.08 24.24
N ARG A 967 14.26 28.01 24.90
CA ARG A 967 15.69 27.76 25.11
C ARG A 967 16.33 27.18 23.85
N ASP A 968 15.63 26.30 23.13
CA ASP A 968 16.10 25.77 21.84
C ASP A 968 16.36 26.87 20.80
N GLU A 969 15.50 27.92 20.74
CA GLU A 969 15.71 29.07 19.84
C GLU A 969 17.00 29.84 20.19
N GLU A 970 17.38 29.91 21.47
CA GLU A 970 18.64 30.51 21.90
C GLU A 970 19.83 29.55 21.77
N GLN A 971 19.59 28.25 21.59
CA GLN A 971 20.60 27.21 21.53
C GLN A 971 21.02 26.92 20.08
N GLU A 972 20.11 27.00 19.09
CA GLU A 972 20.47 27.04 17.66
C GLU A 972 21.41 28.23 17.36
N ASP A 973 21.02 29.46 17.76
CA ASP A 973 21.82 30.69 17.57
C ASP A 973 23.19 30.67 18.30
N LYS A 974 23.36 29.81 19.32
CA LYS A 974 24.64 29.61 20.03
C LYS A 974 25.54 28.58 19.36
N VAL A 975 24.98 27.49 18.81
CA VAL A 975 25.76 26.49 18.06
C VAL A 975 26.43 27.12 16.82
N THR A 976 25.77 28.06 16.14
CA THR A 976 26.32 28.78 14.99
C THR A 976 27.47 29.74 15.33
N LYS A 977 27.77 29.98 16.62
CA LYS A 977 28.82 30.94 17.07
C LYS A 977 30.01 30.29 17.80
N GLY A 978 30.18 28.96 17.71
CA GLY A 978 31.03 28.21 18.63
C GLY A 978 31.94 27.11 18.07
N VAL A 979 32.35 27.14 16.79
CA VAL A 979 33.25 26.11 16.22
C VAL A 979 34.41 26.69 15.38
N GLN A 980 35.30 27.45 16.02
CA GLN A 980 36.71 27.48 15.61
C GLN A 980 37.49 26.52 16.50
N ILE A 981 37.85 25.35 15.98
CA ILE A 981 38.72 24.41 16.68
C ILE A 981 40.17 24.69 16.26
N GLU A 982 40.88 25.45 17.08
CA GLU A 982 42.30 25.74 16.89
C GLU A 982 43.14 24.50 17.24
N TYR A 983 43.41 23.66 16.24
CA TYR A 983 44.22 22.45 16.40
C TYR A 983 45.72 22.78 16.53
N THR A 984 46.16 23.02 17.77
CA THR A 984 47.58 23.18 18.13
C THR A 984 48.41 21.97 17.67
N LEU A 985 49.29 22.17 16.69
CA LEU A 985 50.16 21.13 16.10
C LEU A 985 51.24 20.65 17.08
N LEU A 986 50.95 19.56 17.80
CA LEU A 986 51.97 18.78 18.51
C LEU A 986 52.54 17.69 17.60
N LYS A 987 53.82 17.86 17.18
CA LYS A 987 54.60 16.84 16.48
C LYS A 987 55.00 15.70 17.43
N PRO A 988 54.81 14.42 17.05
CA PRO A 988 55.60 13.32 17.58
C PRO A 988 56.72 12.94 16.59
N ASN A 989 57.98 13.05 17.02
CA ASN A 989 59.08 12.34 16.37
C ASN A 989 59.08 10.88 16.86
N SER A 990 58.91 9.90 15.97
CA SER A 990 59.37 8.53 16.24
C SER A 990 59.74 7.80 14.94
N THR A 991 61.04 7.67 14.72
CA THR A 991 61.62 6.77 13.72
C THR A 991 61.39 5.31 14.09
N SER A 992 60.90 4.50 13.14
CA SER A 992 61.28 3.09 13.04
C SER A 992 61.25 2.66 11.57
N SER A 993 62.18 1.78 11.20
CA SER A 993 62.38 1.29 9.84
C SER A 993 61.98 -0.18 9.74
N THR A 994 61.36 -0.59 8.64
CA THR A 994 61.39 -1.99 8.16
C THR A 994 61.30 -2.01 6.63
N THR A 995 62.02 -2.94 6.03
CA THR A 995 62.38 -3.05 4.62
C THR A 995 61.23 -3.30 3.63
N THR A 996 61.28 -2.62 2.48
CA THR A 996 60.69 -3.07 1.21
C THR A 996 61.57 -4.12 0.53
N PRO A 997 61.01 -5.06 -0.25
CA PRO A 997 61.67 -5.65 -1.40
C PRO A 997 61.05 -5.12 -2.71
N THR A 998 61.86 -4.45 -3.53
CA THR A 998 61.46 -3.93 -4.85
C THR A 998 61.60 -5.02 -5.92
N THR A 999 60.62 -5.12 -6.83
CA THR A 999 60.83 -5.69 -8.17
C THR A 999 60.23 -4.76 -9.21
N GLN A 1000 61.05 -4.28 -10.14
CA GLN A 1000 60.62 -3.50 -11.32
C GLN A 1000 60.35 -4.46 -12.48
N HIS A 1001 59.51 -4.05 -13.43
CA HIS A 1001 59.66 -4.17 -14.90
C HIS A 1001 58.30 -3.76 -15.52
N SER A 1002 58.15 -2.54 -16.04
CA SER A 1002 58.64 -2.01 -17.34
C SER A 1002 57.69 -2.36 -18.48
N ALA A 1003 57.07 -1.32 -19.07
CA ALA A 1003 56.14 -1.45 -20.18
C ALA A 1003 56.86 -1.68 -21.52
N THR A 1004 56.11 -2.20 -22.48
CA THR A 1004 56.29 -1.99 -23.92
C THR A 1004 54.93 -1.63 -24.50
N ASP A 1005 54.89 -0.65 -25.39
CA ASP A 1005 53.73 -0.32 -26.20
C ASP A 1005 53.34 -1.47 -27.13
N ASP A 1006 52.11 -1.44 -27.66
CA ASP A 1006 51.91 -1.62 -29.10
C ASP A 1006 50.65 -0.88 -29.58
N LYS A 1007 50.63 -0.52 -30.86
CA LYS A 1007 49.53 0.20 -31.53
C LYS A 1007 49.04 -0.57 -32.75
N GLU A 1008 47.72 -0.73 -32.89
CA GLU A 1008 46.97 -0.87 -34.15
C GLU A 1008 45.51 -0.49 -33.80
N SER A 1009 44.93 0.61 -34.29
CA SER A 1009 44.59 1.07 -35.65
C SER A 1009 43.21 0.61 -36.14
N LEU A 1010 42.41 1.58 -36.59
CA LEU A 1010 41.04 1.40 -37.08
C LEU A 1010 40.99 0.67 -38.43
N THR A 1011 39.94 -0.12 -38.65
CA THR A 1011 39.27 -0.25 -39.95
C THR A 1011 37.81 -0.63 -39.76
N GLU A 1012 36.91 0.07 -40.46
CA GLU A 1012 35.53 -0.35 -40.71
C GLU A 1012 35.50 -1.40 -41.85
N PRO A 1013 34.34 -1.99 -42.11
CA PRO A 1013 33.82 -1.90 -43.47
C PRO A 1013 32.35 -1.48 -43.56
N GLU A 1014 32.03 -0.74 -44.62
CA GLU A 1014 30.67 -0.55 -45.13
C GLU A 1014 30.21 -1.78 -45.97
N GLU A 1015 29.01 -1.65 -46.55
CA GLU A 1015 28.41 -2.49 -47.61
C GLU A 1015 27.80 -3.85 -47.14
N GLU A 1016 26.75 -4.37 -47.77
CA GLU A 1016 26.16 -3.99 -49.07
C GLU A 1016 24.60 -4.02 -49.06
N GLU A 1017 24.01 -3.38 -50.07
CA GLU A 1017 22.57 -3.26 -50.34
C GLU A 1017 22.03 -4.49 -51.10
N TYR A 1018 20.79 -4.93 -50.84
CA TYR A 1018 20.09 -5.86 -51.74
C TYR A 1018 18.57 -5.61 -51.78
N ASP A 1019 18.06 -5.49 -53.00
CA ASP A 1019 16.65 -5.25 -53.36
C ASP A 1019 16.07 -6.50 -54.09
N ASP A 1020 14.86 -6.36 -54.63
CA ASP A 1020 14.18 -7.19 -55.64
C ASP A 1020 13.27 -8.37 -55.22
N LYS A 1021 11.97 -8.00 -55.12
CA LYS A 1021 10.84 -8.47 -55.98
C LYS A 1021 10.17 -9.85 -55.79
N ASP A 1022 8.83 -9.74 -55.79
CA ASP A 1022 7.81 -10.56 -56.45
C ASP A 1022 7.85 -12.11 -56.43
N GLY A 1023 6.84 -12.70 -55.78
CA GLY A 1023 6.43 -14.09 -55.94
C GLY A 1023 4.99 -14.32 -55.46
N GLY A 1024 4.02 -14.29 -56.39
CA GLY A 1024 2.58 -14.38 -56.07
C GLY A 1024 1.95 -15.78 -56.22
N SER A 1025 0.63 -15.85 -55.98
CA SER A 1025 -0.23 -17.06 -55.97
C SER A 1025 -0.14 -17.91 -54.68
N SER A 1026 -1.18 -18.63 -54.25
CA SER A 1026 -2.50 -18.88 -54.86
C SER A 1026 -3.66 -18.92 -53.84
N VAL A 1027 -4.89 -18.86 -54.37
CA VAL A 1027 -6.16 -19.03 -53.65
C VAL A 1027 -6.25 -20.38 -52.92
N GLY A 1028 -6.82 -20.36 -51.70
CA GLY A 1028 -7.24 -21.57 -50.98
C GLY A 1028 -8.43 -21.27 -50.07
N GLN A 1029 -9.66 -21.50 -50.55
CA GLN A 1029 -10.86 -21.46 -49.71
C GLN A 1029 -11.00 -22.77 -48.92
N GLY A 1030 -11.39 -22.68 -47.65
CA GLY A 1030 -11.68 -23.84 -46.81
C GLY A 1030 -12.69 -23.49 -45.71
N ASP A 1031 -13.95 -23.89 -45.91
CA ASP A 1031 -15.00 -23.71 -44.92
C ASP A 1031 -14.80 -24.65 -43.71
N GLY A 1032 -14.92 -24.12 -42.49
CA GLY A 1032 -14.77 -24.84 -41.22
C GLY A 1032 -15.74 -24.30 -40.17
N PRO A 1033 -16.42 -25.15 -39.36
CA PRO A 1033 -17.71 -24.80 -38.79
C PRO A 1033 -17.69 -24.01 -37.47
N GLN A 1034 -18.72 -23.17 -37.33
CA GLN A 1034 -19.09 -22.40 -36.15
C GLN A 1034 -19.50 -23.28 -34.95
N PRO A 1035 -18.99 -23.03 -33.72
CA PRO A 1035 -19.38 -23.79 -32.53
C PRO A 1035 -20.77 -23.39 -32.01
N ALA A 1036 -21.61 -24.38 -31.70
CA ALA A 1036 -22.96 -24.17 -31.17
C ALA A 1036 -22.99 -24.02 -29.64
N SER A 1037 -23.89 -23.18 -29.12
CA SER A 1037 -24.13 -23.04 -27.68
C SER A 1037 -24.99 -24.20 -27.12
N PRO A 1038 -24.67 -24.78 -25.96
CA PRO A 1038 -25.54 -25.74 -25.29
C PRO A 1038 -26.72 -25.02 -24.62
N SER A 1039 -27.95 -25.40 -25.00
CA SER A 1039 -29.18 -24.92 -24.38
C SER A 1039 -29.41 -25.55 -23.00
N GLN A 1040 -29.84 -24.75 -22.03
CA GLN A 1040 -30.42 -25.28 -20.79
C GLN A 1040 -31.75 -26.00 -21.09
N GLN A 1041 -32.00 -27.13 -20.44
CA GLN A 1041 -33.29 -27.81 -20.49
C GLN A 1041 -33.66 -28.32 -19.08
N GLU A 1042 -34.76 -27.83 -18.54
CA GLU A 1042 -35.27 -28.24 -17.22
C GLU A 1042 -35.92 -29.63 -17.30
N SER A 1043 -35.60 -30.50 -16.34
CA SER A 1043 -36.31 -31.77 -16.13
C SER A 1043 -37.06 -31.74 -14.80
N GLN A 1044 -38.26 -31.15 -14.79
CA GLN A 1044 -39.18 -31.25 -13.66
C GLN A 1044 -39.76 -32.67 -13.58
N ALA A 1045 -39.44 -33.42 -12.53
CA ALA A 1045 -40.00 -34.74 -12.25
C ALA A 1045 -40.80 -34.68 -10.94
N ALA A 1046 -42.13 -34.76 -11.05
CA ALA A 1046 -43.03 -34.79 -9.89
C ALA A 1046 -43.28 -36.23 -9.44
N ALA A 1047 -43.07 -36.51 -8.15
CA ALA A 1047 -43.47 -37.75 -7.49
C ALA A 1047 -44.38 -37.45 -6.30
N ARG A 1048 -45.50 -38.17 -6.19
CA ARG A 1048 -46.46 -38.10 -5.08
C ARG A 1048 -46.32 -39.33 -4.17
N SER A 1049 -46.89 -39.23 -2.97
CA SER A 1049 -47.30 -40.35 -2.09
C SER A 1049 -46.16 -41.14 -1.42
N VAL A 1050 -46.34 -41.85 -0.30
CA VAL A 1050 -47.54 -42.17 0.51
C VAL A 1050 -47.25 -41.90 2.00
N ASP A 1051 -48.26 -41.54 2.80
CA ASP A 1051 -48.16 -41.49 4.27
C ASP A 1051 -48.07 -42.88 4.92
N THR A 1052 -47.13 -43.07 5.86
CA THR A 1052 -47.16 -44.20 6.81
C THR A 1052 -46.87 -43.73 8.23
N HIS A 1053 -47.93 -43.54 9.02
CA HIS A 1053 -47.84 -43.58 10.49
C HIS A 1053 -47.35 -44.96 10.94
N THR A 1054 -46.46 -44.99 11.93
CA THR A 1054 -46.32 -46.13 12.87
C THR A 1054 -45.83 -45.62 14.22
N ASP A 1055 -46.29 -46.24 15.29
CA ASP A 1055 -46.28 -45.66 16.64
C ASP A 1055 -45.04 -45.97 17.48
N THR A 1056 -44.95 -45.24 18.60
CA THR A 1056 -44.03 -45.41 19.73
C THR A 1056 -43.97 -46.85 20.27
N PRO A 1057 -42.85 -47.20 20.92
CA PRO A 1057 -42.97 -47.71 22.29
C PRO A 1057 -42.12 -46.94 23.32
N GLN A 1058 -42.59 -46.95 24.57
CA GLN A 1058 -41.98 -46.28 25.72
C GLN A 1058 -40.96 -47.17 26.45
N GLY A 1059 -40.08 -46.55 27.25
CA GLY A 1059 -39.26 -47.22 28.26
C GLY A 1059 -37.75 -47.14 27.99
N SER A 1060 -36.87 -47.00 29.00
CA SER A 1060 -37.12 -46.86 30.45
C SER A 1060 -35.97 -46.13 31.15
N ASN A 1061 -36.28 -45.34 32.18
CA ASN A 1061 -35.27 -44.74 33.05
C ASN A 1061 -34.54 -45.80 33.89
N THR A 1062 -33.25 -45.57 34.17
CA THR A 1062 -32.54 -46.16 35.32
C THR A 1062 -31.62 -45.13 35.94
N ASP A 1063 -32.04 -44.52 37.04
CA ASP A 1063 -31.13 -43.80 37.94
C ASP A 1063 -30.19 -44.80 38.65
N ILE A 1064 -28.93 -44.43 38.85
CA ILE A 1064 -27.99 -45.12 39.73
C ILE A 1064 -27.24 -44.09 40.57
N MET A 1065 -27.22 -44.28 41.89
CA MET A 1065 -26.57 -43.39 42.87
C MET A 1065 -25.13 -43.82 43.23
N THR A 1066 -24.39 -42.84 43.77
CA THR A 1066 -23.19 -42.86 44.64
C THR A 1066 -22.85 -44.17 45.39
N PRO A 1067 -21.56 -44.48 45.63
CA PRO A 1067 -20.67 -43.75 46.57
C PRO A 1067 -19.33 -43.24 45.93
N SER A 1068 -18.52 -42.30 46.43
CA SER A 1068 -18.20 -41.70 47.76
C SER A 1068 -16.91 -42.22 48.43
N ILE A 1069 -16.07 -41.28 48.94
CA ILE A 1069 -15.04 -41.42 50.02
C ILE A 1069 -13.76 -42.23 49.65
N ILE A 1070 -12.52 -41.91 50.10
CA ILE A 1070 -11.99 -40.78 50.91
C ILE A 1070 -11.39 -39.67 49.99
N ALA A 1071 -10.20 -39.04 50.08
CA ALA A 1071 -9.00 -39.03 50.96
C ALA A 1071 -8.26 -37.65 50.87
N SER A 1072 -7.35 -37.33 51.81
CA SER A 1072 -6.56 -36.07 51.83
C SER A 1072 -5.09 -36.27 52.31
N SER A 1073 -4.14 -35.43 51.85
CA SER A 1073 -2.78 -35.27 52.41
C SER A 1073 -2.19 -33.89 52.03
N VAL A 1074 -1.19 -33.40 52.77
CA VAL A 1074 -0.93 -31.96 52.99
C VAL A 1074 0.59 -31.61 53.08
N LEU A 1075 0.95 -30.34 52.76
CA LEU A 1075 2.31 -29.71 52.71
C LEU A 1075 3.19 -30.19 51.52
N THR A 1076 3.88 -29.34 50.73
CA THR A 1076 4.66 -28.12 51.04
C THR A 1076 4.69 -27.08 49.89
N VAL A 1077 5.23 -25.87 50.14
CA VAL A 1077 5.33 -24.70 49.22
C VAL A 1077 6.54 -23.83 49.62
N PRO A 1078 7.28 -23.13 48.72
CA PRO A 1078 7.62 -23.34 47.30
C PRO A 1078 9.16 -23.49 47.10
N PRO A 1079 9.71 -23.36 45.87
CA PRO A 1079 10.46 -22.12 45.58
C PRO A 1079 10.34 -21.65 44.11
N ALA A 1080 9.51 -20.64 43.85
CA ALA A 1080 9.24 -20.12 42.49
C ALA A 1080 9.88 -18.74 42.17
N ILE A 1081 10.51 -18.09 43.16
CA ILE A 1081 10.89 -16.66 43.06
C ILE A 1081 12.29 -16.44 42.46
N THR A 1082 13.22 -17.39 42.66
CA THR A 1082 14.62 -17.26 42.22
C THR A 1082 14.85 -17.38 40.70
N GLY A 1083 13.89 -17.94 39.96
CA GLY A 1083 14.01 -18.10 38.50
C GLY A 1083 13.81 -16.79 37.73
N PHE A 1084 12.94 -15.91 38.22
CA PHE A 1084 12.57 -14.68 37.50
C PHE A 1084 13.68 -13.63 37.51
N THR A 1085 14.40 -13.50 38.63
CA THR A 1085 15.57 -12.62 38.73
C THR A 1085 16.74 -13.10 37.88
N TYR A 1086 16.98 -14.42 37.77
CA TYR A 1086 18.00 -14.97 36.87
C TYR A 1086 17.64 -14.74 35.38
N TRP A 1087 16.35 -14.84 35.03
CA TRP A 1087 15.87 -14.54 33.67
C TRP A 1087 16.04 -13.07 33.29
N ILE A 1088 15.76 -12.13 34.21
CA ILE A 1088 16.02 -10.69 34.01
C ILE A 1088 17.52 -10.44 33.84
N TYR A 1089 18.36 -11.00 34.73
CA TYR A 1089 19.82 -10.80 34.68
C TYR A 1089 20.43 -11.19 33.33
N LYS A 1090 19.99 -12.30 32.73
CA LYS A 1090 20.45 -12.74 31.40
C LYS A 1090 19.97 -11.88 30.23
N ARG A 1091 19.03 -10.95 30.41
CA ARG A 1091 18.45 -10.15 29.32
C ARG A 1091 19.08 -8.76 29.15
N PHE A 1092 19.83 -8.27 30.14
CA PHE A 1092 20.42 -6.92 30.14
C PHE A 1092 21.96 -6.90 30.20
N ALA A 1093 22.61 -8.06 30.33
CA ALA A 1093 24.07 -8.19 30.29
C ALA A 1093 24.60 -8.21 28.84
N GLY A 1094 24.66 -7.04 28.18
CA GLY A 1094 25.34 -6.94 26.88
C GLY A 1094 25.06 -5.72 25.99
N ASP A 1095 24.11 -4.85 26.31
CA ASP A 1095 23.70 -3.73 25.44
C ASP A 1095 24.30 -2.38 25.88
N PRO A 1096 25.16 -1.71 25.08
CA PRO A 1096 25.84 -0.47 25.47
C PRO A 1096 25.03 0.82 25.25
N TRP A 1097 23.84 0.77 24.63
CA TRP A 1097 23.17 1.96 24.08
C TRP A 1097 22.40 2.86 25.05
N VAL A 1098 22.46 2.63 26.37
CA VAL A 1098 21.66 3.40 27.37
C VAL A 1098 22.55 4.23 28.31
N ARG A 1099 23.27 5.22 27.75
CA ARG A 1099 23.94 6.31 28.51
C ARG A 1099 24.08 7.62 27.72
N GLN A 1100 22.97 8.21 27.26
CA GLN A 1100 22.82 9.67 27.16
C GLN A 1100 21.35 10.07 26.89
N ILE A 1101 20.65 10.37 27.98
CA ILE A 1101 19.55 11.34 28.10
C ILE A 1101 19.93 12.18 29.33
#